data_AF-A0A8H3QEZ5-F1
#
_entry.id   AF-A0A8H3QEZ5-F1
#
_cell.length_a   1.000
_cell.length_b   1.000
_cell.length_c   1.000
_cell.angle_alpha   90.00
_cell.angle_beta   90.00
_cell.angle_gamma   90.00
#
_symmetry.space_group_name_H-M   'P 1'
#
loop_
_entity.id
_entity.type
_entity.pdbx_description
1 polymer ?
#
loop_
_entity_poly.entity_id
_entity_poly.type
_entity_poly.pdbx_seq_one_letter_code
_entity_poly.pdbx_strand_id
1 'polypeptide(L)'
;MGSFVKSIKKLIKSCDCDRECNAKRFKKNFKKWTSGNDHIDKLIQDIQLSDHSYNTCQALEWIPHNRFYDIEFIDDDEDSKLYKAKWIDGYINEWDNKHQTWRRKDQNGLVGLISLKNIDVILEYINKFRKDCRLFYGITQDSETRNYMIVAITCEECNNICSGKFFKLNFRNWTSGNDHIDKFIQDTQLSAHVDNEVFKKVLEWIPYNRFYNIEYIEKDGFDEVYRARWIDGYIYKWNYRQQNWERKDRNIFVNFKSLDNPEDITLEFINKAITVPHKVYGITQNPATKNYLMIWNEICENCNYICNASRFKLNFINWTSEWIPYDRFYDTEYIEKDGFNKVYKARWIDGYIYKWDYRLQNWKRKNHNMLVNFICLNDPADISLEFIDKTITVPHKVYGITQYPETKDYMIVWSEICEKCNCICNASYFKLNFVNWTSGNNYIDEFIQNTQLSAHQDLSKALEWIPYDKFYNIGCVIISGFNMVYRVKWIDGYIYKWDCMQQNWERKEQNRFVNVKSLGDLAEVTLETIRMAITVPHKVYGITQHPFTGKYMMVLSEICKDLDEVADVTLEIINKVITVPHKIYGITQNPKTKNYKIVWNEICEKCDCICYASRFKLNFTNWTSGNNHIDKFIQDAQLSTHKDLSKALEWIPYDKLYNVEYISKDGFDNKVYRARWIDGHIDEWNDKQQNWKRKDQNMSVILKRLCNSTDIMLEFTINEIIAATCKVYGITQDPETKNHMVVLNEIKIHNSGLIYRDFHSLLNQVSNANAYCITY
;
A
#
# COMPACT_ATOMS: atom_id res chain seq x y z
N MET A 1 -42.26 22.45 -37.54
CA MET A 1 -41.19 23.30 -38.12
C MET A 1 -41.14 24.73 -37.56
N GLY A 2 -42.24 25.47 -37.42
CA GLY A 2 -42.22 26.88 -36.98
C GLY A 2 -41.76 27.14 -35.54
N SER A 3 -42.02 26.24 -34.59
CA SER A 3 -41.52 26.34 -33.20
C SER A 3 -40.04 25.99 -33.07
N PHE A 4 -39.57 25.03 -33.89
CA PHE A 4 -38.20 24.55 -33.94
C PHE A 4 -37.20 25.65 -34.38
N VAL A 5 -37.54 26.44 -35.41
CA VAL A 5 -36.71 27.56 -35.85
C VAL A 5 -36.69 28.71 -34.84
N LYS A 6 -37.78 28.92 -34.08
CA LYS A 6 -37.89 29.95 -33.04
C LYS A 6 -37.06 29.63 -31.78
N SER A 7 -37.00 28.36 -31.36
CA SER A 7 -36.13 27.95 -30.25
C SER A 7 -34.64 28.01 -30.61
N ILE A 8 -34.27 27.73 -31.87
CA ILE A 8 -32.86 27.80 -32.30
C ILE A 8 -32.36 29.25 -32.42
N LYS A 9 -33.19 30.19 -32.93
CA LYS A 9 -32.79 31.61 -33.01
C LYS A 9 -32.55 32.28 -31.65
N LYS A 10 -33.07 31.73 -30.55
CA LYS A 10 -32.90 32.29 -29.20
C LYS A 10 -31.61 31.81 -28.49
N LEU A 11 -30.86 30.86 -29.08
CA LEU A 11 -29.69 30.22 -28.49
C LEU A 11 -28.38 30.43 -29.25
N ILE A 12 -28.40 31.05 -30.44
CA ILE A 12 -27.17 31.47 -31.12
C ILE A 12 -26.70 32.79 -30.50
N LYS A 13 -26.08 32.73 -29.32
CA LYS A 13 -25.03 33.71 -29.02
C LYS A 13 -23.87 33.37 -29.95
N SER A 14 -23.40 34.34 -30.74
CA SER A 14 -22.01 34.29 -31.18
C SER A 14 -21.15 33.96 -29.97
N CYS A 15 -20.16 33.08 -30.09
CA CYS A 15 -19.16 32.95 -29.04
C CYS A 15 -18.42 34.28 -28.93
N ASP A 16 -18.92 35.16 -28.07
CA ASP A 16 -18.29 36.40 -27.59
C ASP A 16 -17.26 36.06 -26.52
N CYS A 17 -16.53 34.97 -26.74
CA CYS A 17 -15.50 34.51 -25.83
C CYS A 17 -14.26 35.39 -26.09
N ASP A 18 -13.74 36.10 -25.10
CA ASP A 18 -12.57 36.98 -25.29
C ASP A 18 -11.26 36.21 -25.59
N ARG A 19 -11.24 34.89 -25.36
CA ARG A 19 -10.10 34.00 -25.59
C ARG A 19 -10.41 32.94 -26.65
N GLU A 20 -9.38 32.26 -27.17
CA GLU A 20 -9.56 31.11 -28.06
C GLU A 20 -10.18 29.94 -27.28
N CYS A 21 -11.22 29.31 -27.82
CA CYS A 21 -11.94 28.18 -27.20
C CYS A 21 -12.37 27.15 -28.26
N ASN A 22 -12.84 25.98 -27.82
CA ASN A 22 -13.23 24.88 -28.71
C ASN A 22 -14.35 25.28 -29.70
N ALA A 23 -15.38 26.02 -29.26
CA ALA A 23 -16.43 26.54 -30.16
C ALA A 23 -15.86 27.34 -31.35
N LYS A 24 -14.84 28.19 -31.14
CA LYS A 24 -14.18 28.93 -32.24
C LYS A 24 -13.41 28.01 -33.17
N ARG A 25 -12.73 26.98 -32.62
CA ARG A 25 -11.97 25.99 -33.39
C ARG A 25 -12.87 25.08 -34.23
N PHE A 26 -14.02 24.68 -33.70
CA PHE A 26 -15.03 23.93 -34.45
C PHE A 26 -15.64 24.76 -35.57
N LYS A 27 -15.99 26.03 -35.29
CA LYS A 27 -16.52 26.96 -36.31
C LYS A 27 -15.62 27.11 -37.52
N LYS A 28 -14.28 27.06 -37.35
CA LYS A 28 -13.31 27.08 -38.44
C LYS A 28 -13.37 25.84 -39.36
N ASN A 29 -13.92 24.72 -38.88
CA ASN A 29 -13.88 23.41 -39.55
C ASN A 29 -15.25 22.85 -39.95
N PHE A 30 -16.37 23.57 -39.79
CA PHE A 30 -17.72 23.06 -40.08
C PHE A 30 -17.89 22.41 -41.46
N LYS A 31 -17.20 22.92 -42.49
CA LYS A 31 -17.25 22.36 -43.84
C LYS A 31 -16.76 20.91 -43.93
N LYS A 32 -16.03 20.41 -42.93
CA LYS A 32 -15.51 19.03 -42.93
C LYS A 32 -16.51 18.01 -42.40
N TRP A 33 -17.57 18.44 -41.71
CA TRP A 33 -18.45 17.56 -40.92
C TRP A 33 -19.88 17.62 -41.44
N THR A 34 -20.04 17.40 -42.75
CA THR A 34 -21.35 17.44 -43.41
C THR A 34 -21.81 16.03 -43.76
N SER A 35 -23.06 15.75 -43.38
CA SER A 35 -23.82 14.55 -43.71
C SER A 35 -24.58 14.67 -45.03
N GLY A 36 -24.70 15.89 -45.57
CA GLY A 36 -25.64 16.21 -46.64
C GLY A 36 -27.09 16.38 -46.17
N ASN A 37 -27.36 16.28 -44.86
CA ASN A 37 -28.66 16.57 -44.25
C ASN A 37 -28.56 17.81 -43.35
N ASP A 38 -29.27 18.87 -43.72
CA ASP A 38 -29.24 20.16 -43.02
C ASP A 38 -29.62 20.07 -41.54
N HIS A 39 -30.50 19.13 -41.16
CA HIS A 39 -30.93 18.97 -39.77
C HIS A 39 -29.84 18.34 -38.90
N ILE A 40 -29.16 17.31 -39.41
CA ILE A 40 -28.04 16.66 -38.72
C ILE A 40 -26.83 17.59 -38.64
N ASP A 41 -26.50 18.24 -39.75
CA ASP A 41 -25.36 19.17 -39.82
C ASP A 41 -25.56 20.32 -38.83
N LYS A 42 -26.79 20.84 -38.74
CA LYS A 42 -27.15 21.87 -37.78
C LYS A 42 -27.11 21.38 -36.34
N LEU A 43 -27.57 20.16 -36.05
CA LEU A 43 -27.47 19.56 -34.71
C LEU A 43 -26.01 19.45 -34.25
N ILE A 44 -25.15 18.91 -35.12
CA ILE A 44 -23.70 18.78 -34.89
C ILE A 44 -23.10 20.16 -34.59
N GLN A 45 -23.36 21.14 -35.44
CA GLN A 45 -22.85 22.51 -35.26
C GLN A 45 -23.35 23.15 -33.96
N ASP A 46 -24.64 23.02 -33.64
CA ASP A 46 -25.25 23.58 -32.42
C ASP A 46 -24.65 22.98 -31.15
N ILE A 47 -24.27 21.69 -31.17
CA ILE A 47 -23.58 21.02 -30.05
C ILE A 47 -22.14 21.50 -29.97
N GLN A 48 -21.39 21.50 -31.08
CA GLN A 48 -20.00 21.97 -31.11
C GLN A 48 -19.85 23.43 -30.66
N LEU A 49 -20.80 24.30 -31.00
CA LEU A 49 -20.79 25.71 -30.60
C LEU A 49 -21.03 25.91 -29.10
N SER A 50 -21.66 24.94 -28.44
CA SER A 50 -21.89 24.97 -26.99
C SER A 50 -20.65 24.59 -26.16
N ASP A 51 -19.60 24.02 -26.78
CA ASP A 51 -18.37 23.65 -26.09
C ASP A 51 -17.38 24.83 -25.98
N HIS A 52 -17.45 25.54 -24.85
CA HIS A 52 -16.52 26.63 -24.52
C HIS A 52 -15.32 26.19 -23.67
N SER A 53 -15.16 24.89 -23.43
CA SER A 53 -14.11 24.37 -22.55
C SER A 53 -12.78 24.15 -23.28
N TYR A 54 -11.71 23.83 -22.53
CA TYR A 54 -10.39 23.50 -23.10
C TYR A 54 -10.27 22.03 -23.53
N ASN A 55 -10.93 21.12 -22.81
CA ASN A 55 -11.01 19.70 -23.13
C ASN A 55 -12.35 19.43 -23.78
N THR A 56 -12.43 18.78 -24.94
CA THR A 56 -13.74 18.60 -25.56
C THR A 56 -14.57 17.64 -24.73
N CYS A 57 -15.69 18.13 -24.17
CA CYS A 57 -16.76 17.27 -23.67
C CYS A 57 -17.48 16.66 -24.88
N GLN A 58 -16.76 15.74 -25.54
CA GLN A 58 -17.10 14.97 -26.74
C GLN A 58 -17.90 15.76 -27.78
N ALA A 59 -17.18 16.41 -28.69
CA ALA A 59 -17.80 17.07 -29.83
C ALA A 59 -18.44 16.03 -30.75
N LEU A 60 -19.77 16.07 -30.84
CA LEU A 60 -20.53 15.27 -31.79
C LEU A 60 -20.03 15.57 -33.21
N GLU A 61 -19.66 14.55 -33.98
CA GLU A 61 -19.20 14.73 -35.35
C GLU A 61 -19.96 13.86 -36.36
N TRP A 62 -19.86 14.22 -37.63
CA TRP A 62 -20.27 13.33 -38.71
C TRP A 62 -19.15 12.34 -39.00
N ILE A 63 -19.47 11.05 -38.97
CA ILE A 63 -18.50 9.96 -39.17
C ILE A 63 -18.91 9.20 -40.44
N PRO A 64 -18.09 9.22 -41.51
CA PRO A 64 -18.35 8.41 -42.68
C PRO A 64 -18.43 6.93 -42.32
N HIS A 65 -19.45 6.22 -42.80
CA HIS A 65 -19.73 4.85 -42.36
C HIS A 65 -18.61 3.86 -42.69
N ASN A 66 -17.86 4.12 -43.77
CA ASN A 66 -16.67 3.35 -44.14
C ASN A 66 -15.48 3.48 -43.16
N ARG A 67 -15.62 4.26 -42.08
CA ARG A 67 -14.65 4.33 -40.98
C ARG A 67 -14.92 3.29 -39.89
N PHE A 68 -16.00 2.53 -40.03
CA PHE A 68 -16.33 1.39 -39.18
C PHE A 68 -16.03 0.08 -39.91
N TYR A 69 -15.53 -0.90 -39.16
CA TYR A 69 -15.27 -2.26 -39.63
C TYR A 69 -15.58 -3.25 -38.51
N ASP A 70 -15.58 -4.55 -38.80
CA ASP A 70 -16.04 -5.61 -37.89
C ASP A 70 -17.44 -5.29 -37.30
N ILE A 71 -18.35 -4.81 -38.16
CA ILE A 71 -19.71 -4.45 -37.75
C ILE A 71 -20.50 -5.74 -37.52
N GLU A 72 -20.96 -5.94 -36.28
CA GLU A 72 -21.74 -7.10 -35.89
C GLU A 72 -23.04 -6.63 -35.24
N PHE A 73 -24.16 -7.15 -35.72
CA PHE A 73 -25.45 -6.98 -35.05
C PHE A 73 -25.39 -7.58 -33.64
N ILE A 74 -25.94 -6.90 -32.64
CA ILE A 74 -25.96 -7.35 -31.24
C ILE A 74 -27.38 -7.71 -30.85
N ASP A 75 -28.30 -6.75 -30.96
CA ASP A 75 -29.63 -6.80 -30.35
C ASP A 75 -30.62 -5.92 -31.14
N ASP A 76 -31.89 -6.31 -31.16
CA ASP A 76 -33.01 -5.61 -31.83
C ASP A 76 -34.11 -5.42 -30.79
N ASP A 77 -34.16 -4.22 -30.22
CA ASP A 77 -35.21 -3.78 -29.31
C ASP A 77 -36.34 -3.13 -30.13
N GLU A 78 -37.55 -3.00 -29.56
CA GLU A 78 -38.74 -2.50 -30.27
C GLU A 78 -38.50 -1.19 -31.05
N ASP A 79 -37.62 -0.30 -30.55
CA ASP A 79 -37.35 1.02 -31.12
C ASP A 79 -35.93 1.23 -31.68
N SER A 80 -35.01 0.27 -31.52
CA SER A 80 -33.62 0.45 -31.95
C SER A 80 -32.89 -0.85 -32.24
N LYS A 81 -32.02 -0.82 -33.25
CA LYS A 81 -31.06 -1.90 -33.52
C LYS A 81 -29.68 -1.50 -33.04
N LEU A 82 -29.08 -2.35 -32.20
CA LEU A 82 -27.74 -2.16 -31.68
C LEU A 82 -26.75 -3.05 -32.46
N TYR A 83 -25.68 -2.42 -32.92
CA TYR A 83 -24.52 -3.09 -33.52
C TYR A 83 -23.28 -2.74 -32.70
N LYS A 84 -22.29 -3.63 -32.69
CA LYS A 84 -20.92 -3.29 -32.28
C LYS A 84 -20.07 -3.10 -33.54
N ALA A 85 -19.08 -2.22 -33.48
CA ALA A 85 -18.12 -2.02 -34.55
C ALA A 85 -16.78 -1.55 -33.99
N LYS A 86 -15.71 -1.65 -34.78
CA LYS A 86 -14.44 -0.94 -34.51
C LYS A 86 -14.39 0.35 -35.31
N TRP A 87 -13.97 1.43 -34.64
CA TRP A 87 -13.87 2.74 -35.26
C TRP A 87 -12.40 3.13 -35.52
N ILE A 88 -12.02 3.31 -36.79
CA ILE A 88 -10.64 3.59 -37.19
C ILE A 88 -10.08 4.85 -36.51
N ASP A 89 -10.86 5.94 -36.50
CA ASP A 89 -10.35 7.25 -36.08
C ASP A 89 -10.35 7.44 -34.56
N GLY A 90 -11.28 6.81 -33.86
CA GLY A 90 -11.56 7.12 -32.46
C GLY A 90 -12.16 8.52 -32.27
N TYR A 91 -12.55 8.85 -31.04
CA TYR A 91 -13.27 10.08 -30.74
C TYR A 91 -12.34 11.30 -30.56
N ILE A 92 -12.89 12.49 -30.77
CA ILE A 92 -12.19 13.77 -30.56
C ILE A 92 -11.97 14.00 -29.07
N ASN A 93 -10.71 14.17 -28.66
CA ASN A 93 -10.31 14.30 -27.27
C ASN A 93 -9.88 15.71 -26.86
N GLU A 94 -8.93 16.30 -27.59
CA GLU A 94 -8.42 17.65 -27.27
C GLU A 94 -7.82 18.32 -28.51
N TRP A 95 -7.69 19.64 -28.46
CA TRP A 95 -7.07 20.40 -29.54
C TRP A 95 -5.55 20.45 -29.41
N ASP A 96 -4.84 20.09 -30.46
CA ASP A 96 -3.39 20.26 -30.55
C ASP A 96 -3.04 21.67 -31.04
N ASN A 97 -2.56 22.53 -30.13
CA ASN A 97 -2.13 23.88 -30.47
C ASN A 97 -0.89 23.90 -31.40
N LYS A 98 -0.02 22.88 -31.34
CA LYS A 98 1.20 22.82 -32.15
C LYS A 98 0.88 22.47 -33.60
N HIS A 99 -0.01 21.50 -33.80
CA HIS A 99 -0.35 20.99 -35.13
C HIS A 99 -1.64 21.60 -35.71
N GLN A 100 -2.39 22.38 -34.92
CA GLN A 100 -3.68 22.98 -35.32
C GLN A 100 -4.69 21.93 -35.78
N THR A 101 -4.72 20.78 -35.09
CA THR A 101 -5.59 19.63 -35.39
C THR A 101 -6.19 19.04 -34.11
N TRP A 102 -7.30 18.31 -34.25
CA TRP A 102 -7.88 17.56 -33.14
C TRP A 102 -7.09 16.27 -32.87
N ARG A 103 -6.71 16.04 -31.61
CA ARG A 103 -6.17 14.75 -31.15
C ARG A 103 -7.32 13.78 -30.95
N ARG A 104 -7.11 12.57 -31.47
CA ARG A 104 -8.04 11.45 -31.38
C ARG A 104 -7.65 10.54 -30.22
N LYS A 105 -8.64 9.89 -29.60
CA LYS A 105 -8.44 8.86 -28.57
C LYS A 105 -9.25 7.62 -28.92
N ASP A 106 -8.77 6.46 -28.47
CA ASP A 106 -9.39 5.15 -28.70
C ASP A 106 -9.54 4.82 -30.20
N GLN A 107 -8.49 5.10 -30.97
CA GLN A 107 -8.34 4.64 -32.35
C GLN A 107 -8.44 3.12 -32.42
N ASN A 108 -9.20 2.62 -33.40
CA ASN A 108 -9.59 1.21 -33.51
C ASN A 108 -10.36 0.67 -32.29
N GLY A 109 -10.95 1.56 -31.49
CA GLY A 109 -11.73 1.20 -30.31
C GLY A 109 -13.10 0.61 -30.67
N LEU A 110 -13.63 -0.21 -29.77
CA LEU A 110 -14.96 -0.80 -29.88
C LEU A 110 -16.03 0.25 -29.58
N VAL A 111 -16.98 0.44 -30.49
CA VAL A 111 -18.14 1.35 -30.37
C VAL A 111 -19.46 0.61 -30.54
N GLY A 112 -20.53 1.14 -29.94
CA GLY A 112 -21.89 0.78 -30.30
C GLY A 112 -22.42 1.70 -31.41
N LEU A 113 -23.13 1.13 -32.37
CA LEU A 113 -23.91 1.85 -33.37
C LEU A 113 -25.39 1.58 -33.10
N ILE A 114 -26.16 2.63 -32.82
CA ILE A 114 -27.58 2.55 -32.51
C ILE A 114 -28.34 3.06 -33.73
N SER A 115 -28.96 2.15 -34.48
CA SER A 115 -29.85 2.50 -35.59
C SER A 115 -31.25 2.74 -35.07
N LEU A 116 -31.79 3.93 -35.32
CA LEU A 116 -33.15 4.34 -34.93
C LEU A 116 -34.05 4.43 -36.17
N LYS A 117 -35.36 4.20 -35.99
CA LYS A 117 -36.35 4.07 -37.09
C LYS A 117 -36.45 5.31 -37.99
N ASN A 118 -36.21 6.51 -37.46
CA ASN A 118 -36.27 7.77 -38.23
C ASN A 118 -35.38 8.87 -37.60
N ILE A 119 -34.97 9.85 -38.41
CA ILE A 119 -34.16 11.02 -38.04
C ILE A 119 -34.79 11.87 -36.93
N ASP A 120 -36.12 11.99 -36.89
CA ASP A 120 -36.81 12.76 -35.85
C ASP A 120 -36.59 12.15 -34.46
N VAL A 121 -36.55 10.82 -34.37
CA VAL A 121 -36.27 10.07 -33.13
C VAL A 121 -34.82 10.28 -32.70
N ILE A 122 -33.88 10.29 -33.64
CA ILE A 122 -32.46 10.60 -33.36
C ILE A 122 -32.34 12.01 -32.78
N LEU A 123 -33.03 12.99 -33.38
CA LEU A 123 -33.01 14.37 -32.92
C LEU A 123 -33.62 14.52 -31.53
N GLU A 124 -34.77 13.87 -31.27
CA GLU A 124 -35.39 13.87 -29.95
C GLU A 124 -34.48 13.23 -28.90
N TYR A 125 -33.92 12.07 -29.22
CA TYR A 125 -33.04 11.30 -28.34
C TYR A 125 -31.77 12.10 -27.98
N ILE A 126 -31.06 12.65 -28.96
CA ILE A 126 -29.88 13.49 -28.70
C ILE A 126 -30.25 14.76 -27.93
N ASN A 127 -31.39 15.40 -28.24
CA ASN A 127 -31.82 16.60 -27.52
C ASN A 127 -32.20 16.33 -26.06
N LYS A 128 -32.84 15.18 -25.77
CA LYS A 128 -33.19 14.75 -24.41
C LYS A 128 -31.95 14.71 -23.51
N PHE A 129 -30.83 14.27 -24.06
CA PHE A 129 -29.56 14.08 -23.35
C PHE A 129 -28.53 15.20 -23.63
N ARG A 130 -28.94 16.31 -24.26
CA ARG A 130 -28.04 17.40 -24.69
C ARG A 130 -27.31 18.11 -23.55
N LYS A 131 -27.84 18.09 -22.33
CA LYS A 131 -27.18 18.67 -21.15
C LYS A 131 -26.02 17.81 -20.62
N ASP A 132 -25.97 16.58 -21.09
CA ASP A 132 -25.10 15.52 -20.63
C ASP A 132 -24.08 15.20 -21.75
N CYS A 133 -23.11 16.12 -21.90
CA CYS A 133 -22.12 16.18 -22.98
C CYS A 133 -21.09 15.02 -23.01
N ARG A 134 -21.49 13.81 -22.63
CA ARG A 134 -20.62 12.62 -22.52
C ARG A 134 -21.18 11.39 -23.22
N LEU A 135 -22.32 11.49 -23.92
CA LEU A 135 -23.09 10.32 -24.34
C LEU A 135 -22.91 9.91 -25.81
N PHE A 136 -22.50 10.81 -26.70
CA PHE A 136 -22.49 10.55 -28.14
C PHE A 136 -21.22 11.07 -28.80
N TYR A 137 -20.56 10.22 -29.59
CA TYR A 137 -19.35 10.59 -30.32
C TYR A 137 -19.65 11.15 -31.71
N GLY A 138 -20.70 10.65 -32.35
CA GLY A 138 -21.06 11.11 -33.67
C GLY A 138 -22.31 10.45 -34.23
N ILE A 139 -22.62 10.84 -35.46
CA ILE A 139 -23.68 10.26 -36.27
C ILE A 139 -23.03 9.72 -37.54
N THR A 140 -23.49 8.55 -37.97
CA THR A 140 -23.13 7.97 -39.25
C THR A 140 -24.39 7.61 -40.04
N GLN A 141 -24.25 7.33 -41.32
CA GLN A 141 -25.33 6.81 -42.15
C GLN A 141 -24.86 5.54 -42.84
N ASP A 142 -25.58 4.47 -42.58
CA ASP A 142 -25.39 3.20 -43.23
C ASP A 142 -25.44 3.37 -44.76
N SER A 143 -24.40 2.91 -45.46
CA SER A 143 -24.31 3.09 -46.91
C SER A 143 -25.35 2.27 -47.68
N GLU A 144 -25.83 1.17 -47.10
CA GLU A 144 -26.74 0.22 -47.76
C GLU A 144 -28.21 0.58 -47.49
N THR A 145 -28.57 0.66 -46.21
CA THR A 145 -29.94 0.93 -45.74
C THR A 145 -30.30 2.41 -45.75
N ARG A 146 -29.30 3.31 -45.85
CA ARG A 146 -29.46 4.77 -45.70
C ARG A 146 -29.99 5.22 -44.33
N ASN A 147 -30.05 4.33 -43.36
CA ASN A 147 -30.46 4.64 -42.00
C ASN A 147 -29.34 5.39 -41.28
N TYR A 148 -29.72 6.40 -40.49
CA TYR A 148 -28.80 7.10 -39.62
C TYR A 148 -28.60 6.33 -38.32
N MET A 149 -27.36 6.24 -37.87
CA MET A 149 -26.99 5.58 -36.62
C MET A 149 -26.23 6.52 -35.70
N ILE A 150 -26.50 6.42 -34.41
CA ILE A 150 -25.76 7.12 -33.36
C ILE A 150 -24.56 6.28 -32.97
N VAL A 151 -23.39 6.91 -32.83
CA VAL A 151 -22.14 6.27 -32.40
C VAL A 151 -21.93 6.56 -30.92
N ALA A 152 -22.02 5.54 -30.06
CA ALA A 152 -21.98 5.68 -28.61
C ALA A 152 -21.35 4.45 -27.90
N ILE A 153 -20.71 4.68 -26.74
CA ILE A 153 -20.25 3.61 -25.82
C ILE A 153 -20.85 3.80 -24.40
N THR A 154 -21.67 4.82 -24.22
CA THR A 154 -21.95 5.37 -22.88
C THR A 154 -23.21 4.81 -22.27
N CYS A 155 -23.20 4.69 -20.96
CA CYS A 155 -24.33 4.26 -20.15
C CYS A 155 -25.23 5.43 -19.80
N GLU A 156 -26.53 5.29 -20.04
CA GLU A 156 -27.54 6.31 -19.69
C GLU A 156 -27.57 6.54 -18.18
N GLU A 157 -27.52 5.47 -17.37
CA GLU A 157 -27.55 5.55 -15.91
C GLU A 157 -26.31 6.23 -15.34
N CYS A 158 -25.13 5.96 -15.89
CA CYS A 158 -23.87 6.54 -15.40
C CYS A 158 -23.52 7.89 -16.00
N ASN A 159 -24.18 8.28 -17.09
CA ASN A 159 -23.80 9.42 -17.92
C ASN A 159 -22.30 9.41 -18.29
N ASN A 160 -21.76 8.22 -18.56
CA ASN A 160 -20.36 7.96 -18.89
C ASN A 160 -20.17 6.54 -19.46
N ILE A 161 -18.99 6.23 -19.97
CA ILE A 161 -18.59 4.85 -20.30
C ILE A 161 -18.55 4.02 -19.00
N CYS A 162 -19.17 2.85 -19.01
CA CYS A 162 -19.20 1.94 -17.86
C CYS A 162 -18.94 0.48 -18.31
N SER A 163 -18.57 -0.38 -17.36
CA SER A 163 -18.30 -1.80 -17.62
C SER A 163 -19.50 -2.54 -18.22
N GLY A 164 -20.72 -2.26 -17.75
CA GLY A 164 -21.95 -2.85 -18.26
C GLY A 164 -22.18 -2.64 -19.75
N LYS A 165 -21.74 -1.51 -20.32
CA LYS A 165 -21.82 -1.30 -21.78
C LYS A 165 -20.85 -2.16 -22.57
N PHE A 166 -19.62 -2.34 -22.07
CA PHE A 166 -18.68 -3.28 -22.69
C PHE A 166 -19.16 -4.72 -22.59
N PHE A 167 -19.84 -5.10 -21.50
CA PHE A 167 -20.50 -6.40 -21.42
C PHE A 167 -21.63 -6.53 -22.44
N LYS A 168 -22.56 -5.54 -22.53
CA LYS A 168 -23.67 -5.59 -23.51
C LYS A 168 -23.17 -5.78 -24.95
N LEU A 169 -22.10 -5.08 -25.33
CA LEU A 169 -21.49 -5.25 -26.66
C LEU A 169 -20.89 -6.65 -26.89
N ASN A 170 -20.61 -7.41 -25.83
CA ASN A 170 -19.97 -8.73 -25.90
C ASN A 170 -20.87 -9.89 -25.44
N PHE A 171 -22.19 -9.69 -25.27
CA PHE A 171 -23.10 -10.75 -24.80
C PHE A 171 -23.04 -12.05 -25.60
N ARG A 172 -22.85 -11.96 -26.92
CA ARG A 172 -22.71 -13.14 -27.79
C ARG A 172 -21.50 -14.02 -27.46
N ASN A 173 -20.51 -13.49 -26.74
CA ASN A 173 -19.34 -14.26 -26.31
C ASN A 173 -19.61 -15.09 -25.05
N TRP A 174 -20.76 -14.88 -24.38
CA TRP A 174 -21.09 -15.46 -23.08
C TRP A 174 -22.29 -16.41 -23.14
N THR A 175 -22.46 -17.14 -24.25
CA THR A 175 -23.57 -18.06 -24.42
C THR A 175 -23.24 -19.48 -23.96
N SER A 176 -24.13 -20.03 -23.14
CA SER A 176 -24.15 -21.40 -22.66
C SER A 176 -24.99 -22.33 -23.54
N GLY A 177 -25.81 -21.75 -24.44
CA GLY A 177 -26.86 -22.47 -25.16
C GLY A 177 -28.15 -22.67 -24.36
N ASN A 178 -28.26 -22.08 -23.17
CA ASN A 178 -29.48 -22.05 -22.37
C ASN A 178 -29.88 -20.58 -22.07
N ASP A 179 -31.05 -20.17 -22.55
CA ASP A 179 -31.51 -18.78 -22.49
C ASP A 179 -31.67 -18.27 -21.05
N HIS A 180 -32.04 -19.13 -20.10
CA HIS A 180 -32.18 -18.75 -18.68
C HIS A 180 -30.82 -18.46 -18.04
N ILE A 181 -29.81 -19.29 -18.30
CA ILE A 181 -28.44 -19.09 -17.81
C ILE A 181 -27.81 -17.88 -18.48
N ASP A 182 -27.99 -17.73 -19.79
CA ASP A 182 -27.43 -16.61 -20.55
C ASP A 182 -28.01 -15.28 -20.05
N LYS A 183 -29.35 -15.22 -19.88
CA LYS A 183 -30.01 -14.06 -19.30
C LYS A 183 -29.51 -13.77 -17.89
N PHE A 184 -29.36 -14.80 -17.06
CA PHE A 184 -28.83 -14.63 -15.71
C PHE A 184 -27.41 -14.03 -15.71
N ILE A 185 -26.51 -14.56 -16.53
CA ILE A 185 -25.14 -14.03 -16.68
C ILE A 185 -25.20 -12.56 -17.13
N GLN A 186 -26.01 -12.26 -18.15
CA GLN A 186 -26.19 -10.91 -18.69
C GLN A 186 -26.73 -9.92 -17.64
N ASP A 187 -27.72 -10.31 -16.83
CA ASP A 187 -28.28 -9.48 -15.76
C ASP A 187 -27.20 -9.09 -14.74
N THR A 188 -26.34 -10.05 -14.33
CA THR A 188 -25.21 -9.73 -13.43
C THR A 188 -24.21 -8.77 -14.07
N GLN A 189 -23.94 -8.94 -15.37
CA GLN A 189 -23.02 -8.10 -16.15
C GLN A 189 -23.54 -6.67 -16.34
N LEU A 190 -24.84 -6.49 -16.56
CA LEU A 190 -25.47 -5.18 -16.70
C LEU A 190 -25.47 -4.38 -15.40
N SER A 191 -25.59 -5.07 -14.26
CA SER A 191 -25.56 -4.44 -12.93
C SER A 191 -24.19 -3.87 -12.52
N ALA A 192 -23.14 -4.11 -13.30
CA ALA A 192 -21.77 -3.72 -12.98
C ALA A 192 -21.34 -2.48 -13.78
N HIS A 193 -21.29 -1.33 -13.12
CA HIS A 193 -20.97 -0.06 -13.78
C HIS A 193 -19.52 0.36 -13.56
N VAL A 194 -18.91 -0.03 -12.44
CA VAL A 194 -17.51 0.29 -12.10
C VAL A 194 -16.67 -0.97 -11.87
N ASP A 195 -15.35 -0.87 -12.05
CA ASP A 195 -14.41 -2.00 -11.91
C ASP A 195 -14.56 -2.80 -10.59
N ASN A 196 -14.85 -2.11 -9.48
CA ASN A 196 -15.06 -2.78 -8.18
C ASN A 196 -16.32 -3.65 -8.16
N GLU A 197 -17.36 -3.27 -8.90
CA GLU A 197 -18.57 -4.08 -9.05
C GLU A 197 -18.34 -5.25 -9.99
N VAL A 198 -17.56 -5.06 -11.06
CA VAL A 198 -17.14 -6.15 -11.94
C VAL A 198 -16.49 -7.25 -11.13
N PHE A 199 -15.52 -6.90 -10.29
CA PHE A 199 -14.86 -7.87 -9.43
C PHE A 199 -15.81 -8.57 -8.44
N LYS A 200 -16.89 -7.93 -8.00
CA LYS A 200 -17.74 -8.46 -6.91
C LYS A 200 -18.97 -9.22 -7.38
N LYS A 201 -19.58 -8.80 -8.48
CA LYS A 201 -20.94 -9.18 -8.86
C LYS A 201 -21.02 -9.96 -10.17
N VAL A 202 -20.06 -9.75 -11.08
CA VAL A 202 -20.18 -10.24 -12.45
C VAL A 202 -19.89 -11.73 -12.54
N LEU A 203 -20.79 -12.43 -13.20
CA LEU A 203 -20.62 -13.81 -13.62
C LEU A 203 -20.20 -13.88 -15.09
N GLU A 204 -19.49 -14.94 -15.42
CA GLU A 204 -19.13 -15.27 -16.79
C GLU A 204 -19.46 -16.72 -17.14
N TRP A 205 -19.76 -16.95 -18.42
CA TRP A 205 -19.76 -18.30 -18.97
C TRP A 205 -18.31 -18.76 -19.15
N ILE A 206 -17.95 -19.88 -18.53
CA ILE A 206 -16.59 -20.41 -18.57
C ILE A 206 -16.62 -21.73 -19.35
N PRO A 207 -15.97 -21.82 -20.52
CA PRO A 207 -15.89 -23.08 -21.24
C PRO A 207 -15.20 -24.17 -20.38
N TYR A 208 -15.78 -25.36 -20.32
CA TYR A 208 -15.31 -26.43 -19.41
C TYR A 208 -13.85 -26.84 -19.65
N ASN A 209 -13.38 -26.74 -20.91
CA ASN A 209 -11.99 -27.02 -21.29
C ASN A 209 -10.97 -26.00 -20.76
N ARG A 210 -11.41 -24.94 -20.05
CA ARG A 210 -10.53 -24.01 -19.33
C ARG A 210 -10.17 -24.50 -17.92
N PHE A 211 -10.71 -25.65 -17.51
CA PHE A 211 -10.39 -26.31 -16.25
C PHE A 211 -9.51 -27.56 -16.47
N TYR A 212 -8.59 -27.80 -15.54
CA TYR A 212 -7.73 -28.98 -15.52
C TYR A 212 -7.44 -29.42 -14.08
N ASN A 213 -6.88 -30.62 -13.89
CA ASN A 213 -6.68 -31.26 -12.59
C ASN A 213 -7.98 -31.26 -11.76
N ILE A 214 -9.05 -31.79 -12.36
CA ILE A 214 -10.36 -31.87 -11.72
C ILE A 214 -10.34 -33.06 -10.76
N GLU A 215 -10.52 -32.80 -9.47
CA GLU A 215 -10.42 -33.78 -8.39
C GLU A 215 -11.70 -33.76 -7.56
N TYR A 216 -12.20 -34.93 -7.17
CA TYR A 216 -13.30 -35.03 -6.23
C TYR A 216 -12.81 -34.72 -4.80
N ILE A 217 -13.50 -33.85 -4.08
CA ILE A 217 -13.15 -33.47 -2.70
C ILE A 217 -13.96 -34.32 -1.72
N GLU A 218 -15.27 -34.06 -1.68
CA GLU A 218 -16.19 -34.66 -0.73
C GLU A 218 -17.64 -34.49 -1.21
N LYS A 219 -18.54 -35.16 -0.50
CA LYS A 219 -19.98 -35.00 -0.67
C LYS A 219 -20.48 -34.06 0.42
N ASP A 220 -20.89 -32.86 0.04
CA ASP A 220 -21.50 -31.89 0.95
C ASP A 220 -23.03 -32.04 0.90
N GLY A 221 -23.57 -32.85 1.81
CA GLY A 221 -25.00 -33.20 1.81
C GLY A 221 -25.39 -34.09 0.62
N PHE A 222 -26.15 -33.53 -0.33
CA PHE A 222 -26.59 -34.21 -1.55
C PHE A 222 -25.70 -33.92 -2.77
N ASP A 223 -24.84 -32.90 -2.71
CA ASP A 223 -24.04 -32.41 -3.83
C ASP A 223 -22.61 -32.96 -3.78
N GLU A 224 -22.12 -33.46 -4.92
CA GLU A 224 -20.70 -33.80 -5.08
C GLU A 224 -19.88 -32.54 -5.36
N VAL A 225 -18.86 -32.29 -4.53
CA VAL A 225 -17.98 -31.11 -4.67
C VAL A 225 -16.69 -31.54 -5.36
N TYR A 226 -16.40 -30.91 -6.49
CA TYR A 226 -15.16 -31.09 -7.24
C TYR A 226 -14.29 -29.85 -7.14
N ARG A 227 -12.96 -30.02 -7.15
CA ARG A 227 -11.95 -28.98 -7.25
C ARG A 227 -11.32 -28.99 -8.62
N ALA A 228 -10.95 -27.84 -9.16
CA ALA A 228 -10.19 -27.74 -10.40
C ALA A 228 -9.24 -26.54 -10.42
N ARG A 229 -8.28 -26.54 -11.34
CA ARG A 229 -7.50 -25.36 -11.69
C ARG A 229 -8.11 -24.66 -12.90
N TRP A 230 -8.28 -23.34 -12.80
CA TRP A 230 -8.81 -22.51 -13.87
C TRP A 230 -7.71 -21.69 -14.57
N ILE A 231 -7.51 -21.93 -15.87
CA ILE A 231 -6.39 -21.36 -16.64
C ILE A 231 -6.45 -19.83 -16.71
N ASP A 232 -7.63 -19.27 -16.97
CA ASP A 232 -7.78 -17.85 -17.30
C ASP A 232 -7.74 -16.93 -16.10
N GLY A 233 -8.23 -17.41 -14.95
CA GLY A 233 -8.55 -16.57 -13.81
C GLY A 233 -9.73 -15.63 -14.08
N TYR A 234 -10.14 -14.88 -13.06
CA TYR A 234 -11.38 -14.09 -13.09
C TYR A 234 -11.22 -12.73 -13.79
N ILE A 235 -12.32 -12.23 -14.36
CA ILE A 235 -12.41 -10.87 -14.92
C ILE A 235 -12.18 -9.83 -13.81
N TYR A 236 -11.22 -8.93 -14.03
CA TYR A 236 -10.89 -7.87 -13.09
C TYR A 236 -11.41 -6.50 -13.54
N LYS A 237 -11.10 -6.07 -14.76
CA LYS A 237 -11.55 -4.78 -15.33
C LYS A 237 -11.38 -4.73 -16.84
N TRP A 238 -11.98 -3.73 -17.48
CA TRP A 238 -11.80 -3.51 -18.92
C TRP A 238 -10.46 -2.83 -19.22
N ASN A 239 -9.71 -3.37 -20.18
CA ASN A 239 -8.49 -2.75 -20.68
C ASN A 239 -8.75 -1.99 -21.98
N TYR A 240 -8.85 -0.67 -21.89
CA TYR A 240 -9.08 0.23 -23.04
C TYR A 240 -7.99 0.17 -24.12
N ARG A 241 -6.76 -0.26 -23.81
CA ARG A 241 -5.70 -0.39 -24.82
C ARG A 241 -5.79 -1.70 -25.58
N GLN A 242 -6.11 -2.78 -24.87
CA GLN A 242 -6.23 -4.12 -25.46
C GLN A 242 -7.64 -4.40 -26.00
N GLN A 243 -8.61 -3.55 -25.66
CA GLN A 243 -10.02 -3.72 -25.99
C GLN A 243 -10.54 -5.10 -25.55
N ASN A 244 -10.13 -5.53 -24.35
CA ASN A 244 -10.49 -6.82 -23.78
C ASN A 244 -10.50 -6.76 -22.24
N TRP A 245 -11.12 -7.75 -21.61
CA TRP A 245 -11.15 -7.92 -20.16
C TRP A 245 -9.76 -8.34 -19.64
N GLU A 246 -9.21 -7.54 -18.72
CA GLU A 246 -8.03 -7.91 -17.94
C GLU A 246 -8.43 -9.00 -16.93
N ARG A 247 -7.67 -10.11 -16.93
CA ARG A 247 -7.88 -11.23 -16.00
C ARG A 247 -6.83 -11.27 -14.89
N LYS A 248 -7.24 -11.71 -13.70
CA LYS A 248 -6.38 -11.89 -12.52
C LYS A 248 -6.45 -13.31 -11.99
N ASP A 249 -5.39 -13.70 -11.27
CA ASP A 249 -5.24 -15.02 -10.64
C ASP A 249 -5.42 -16.18 -11.63
N ARG A 250 -4.60 -16.17 -12.69
CA ARG A 250 -4.48 -17.31 -13.61
C ARG A 250 -4.05 -18.56 -12.84
N ASN A 251 -4.56 -19.72 -13.24
CA ASN A 251 -4.34 -21.01 -12.58
C ASN A 251 -4.80 -21.07 -11.12
N ILE A 252 -5.79 -20.26 -10.74
CA ILE A 252 -6.41 -20.32 -9.41
C ILE A 252 -7.18 -21.63 -9.22
N PHE A 253 -7.22 -22.12 -7.99
CA PHE A 253 -8.12 -23.20 -7.58
C PHE A 253 -9.55 -22.69 -7.44
N VAL A 254 -10.48 -23.43 -8.02
CA VAL A 254 -11.92 -23.20 -7.93
C VAL A 254 -12.62 -24.50 -7.59
N ASN A 255 -13.78 -24.39 -6.96
CA ASN A 255 -14.63 -25.54 -6.68
C ASN A 255 -15.88 -25.47 -7.58
N PHE A 256 -16.45 -26.64 -7.86
CA PHE A 256 -17.65 -26.82 -8.65
C PHE A 256 -18.80 -27.20 -7.74
N LYS A 257 -19.96 -26.59 -7.98
CA LYS A 257 -21.23 -26.99 -7.37
C LYS A 257 -22.25 -27.29 -8.47
N SER A 258 -22.90 -28.45 -8.40
CA SER A 258 -23.96 -28.83 -9.35
C SER A 258 -25.14 -27.87 -9.28
N LEU A 259 -25.72 -27.58 -10.44
CA LEU A 259 -27.02 -26.91 -10.58
C LEU A 259 -28.00 -27.96 -11.14
N ASP A 260 -28.83 -28.51 -10.26
CA ASP A 260 -29.72 -29.64 -10.61
C ASP A 260 -30.80 -29.25 -11.63
N ASN A 261 -31.28 -27.99 -11.57
CA ASN A 261 -32.18 -27.41 -12.57
C ASN A 261 -31.75 -25.97 -12.90
N PRO A 262 -31.48 -25.64 -14.18
CA PRO A 262 -31.18 -24.27 -14.61
C PRO A 262 -32.27 -23.25 -14.28
N GLU A 263 -33.53 -23.68 -14.17
CA GLU A 263 -34.66 -22.81 -13.82
C GLU A 263 -34.71 -22.46 -12.32
N ASP A 264 -34.00 -23.21 -11.46
CA ASP A 264 -33.95 -22.96 -10.01
C ASP A 264 -32.95 -21.84 -9.64
N ILE A 265 -32.24 -21.27 -10.62
CA ILE A 265 -31.34 -20.13 -10.44
C ILE A 265 -32.18 -18.86 -10.22
N THR A 266 -32.60 -18.64 -8.97
CA THR A 266 -33.39 -17.47 -8.55
C THR A 266 -32.51 -16.35 -7.98
N LEU A 267 -32.96 -15.09 -8.07
CA LEU A 267 -32.34 -13.92 -7.41
C LEU A 267 -32.14 -14.14 -5.89
N GLU A 268 -32.99 -14.96 -5.26
CA GLU A 268 -32.87 -15.34 -3.86
C GLU A 268 -31.70 -16.31 -3.60
N PHE A 269 -31.52 -17.33 -4.44
CA PHE A 269 -30.34 -18.20 -4.43
C PHE A 269 -29.04 -17.41 -4.64
N ILE A 270 -29.09 -16.40 -5.52
CA ILE A 270 -27.98 -15.50 -5.84
C ILE A 270 -27.64 -14.58 -4.67
N ASN A 271 -28.63 -13.93 -4.06
CA ASN A 271 -28.39 -13.11 -2.86
C ASN A 271 -27.83 -13.95 -1.71
N LYS A 272 -28.30 -15.19 -1.57
CA LYS A 272 -27.74 -16.14 -0.59
C LYS A 272 -26.30 -16.51 -0.92
N ALA A 273 -25.96 -16.75 -2.19
CA ALA A 273 -24.60 -17.06 -2.63
C ALA A 273 -23.64 -15.85 -2.57
N ILE A 274 -24.13 -14.62 -2.82
CA ILE A 274 -23.38 -13.36 -2.77
C ILE A 274 -23.20 -12.84 -1.33
N THR A 275 -24.08 -13.24 -0.39
CA THR A 275 -23.99 -12.84 1.03
C THR A 275 -23.04 -13.72 1.86
N VAL A 276 -22.75 -14.94 1.41
CA VAL A 276 -21.61 -15.72 1.93
C VAL A 276 -20.32 -15.14 1.31
N PRO A 277 -19.15 -15.16 1.96
CA PRO A 277 -17.94 -14.60 1.36
C PRO A 277 -17.37 -15.43 0.21
N HIS A 278 -18.07 -16.49 -0.18
CA HIS A 278 -17.75 -17.26 -1.36
C HIS A 278 -18.05 -16.41 -2.59
N LYS A 279 -16.99 -16.00 -3.29
CA LYS A 279 -17.10 -15.36 -4.60
C LYS A 279 -17.45 -16.41 -5.63
N VAL A 280 -18.64 -16.27 -6.24
CA VAL A 280 -19.02 -16.97 -7.46
C VAL A 280 -18.37 -16.26 -8.65
N TYR A 281 -17.67 -17.02 -9.49
CA TYR A 281 -17.00 -16.50 -10.68
C TYR A 281 -17.84 -16.66 -11.95
N GLY A 282 -18.63 -17.73 -12.04
CA GLY A 282 -19.32 -18.03 -13.28
C GLY A 282 -19.98 -19.39 -13.29
N ILE A 283 -20.41 -19.80 -14.47
CA ILE A 283 -21.08 -21.07 -14.74
C ILE A 283 -20.35 -21.77 -15.89
N THR A 284 -20.29 -23.10 -15.82
CA THR A 284 -19.84 -23.97 -16.91
C THR A 284 -20.83 -25.10 -17.12
N GLN A 285 -20.67 -25.89 -18.18
CA GLN A 285 -21.41 -27.13 -18.37
C GLN A 285 -20.44 -28.30 -18.52
N ASN A 286 -20.66 -29.34 -17.73
CA ASN A 286 -19.91 -30.57 -17.88
C ASN A 286 -20.28 -31.22 -19.24
N PRO A 287 -19.33 -31.39 -20.17
CA PRO A 287 -19.63 -31.90 -21.49
C PRO A 287 -20.13 -33.36 -21.49
N ALA A 288 -19.78 -34.14 -20.46
CA ALA A 288 -20.17 -35.55 -20.32
C ALA A 288 -21.57 -35.71 -19.71
N THR A 289 -21.85 -35.03 -18.60
CA THR A 289 -23.15 -35.16 -17.90
C THR A 289 -24.21 -34.19 -18.41
N LYS A 290 -23.80 -33.13 -19.12
CA LYS A 290 -24.63 -31.98 -19.52
C LYS A 290 -25.18 -31.14 -18.36
N ASN A 291 -24.79 -31.45 -17.12
CA ASN A 291 -25.14 -30.66 -15.95
C ASN A 291 -24.39 -29.33 -15.96
N TYR A 292 -25.08 -28.27 -15.55
CA TYR A 292 -24.47 -26.98 -15.31
C TYR A 292 -23.81 -26.97 -13.94
N LEU A 293 -22.61 -26.39 -13.87
CA LEU A 293 -21.82 -26.32 -12.66
C LEU A 293 -21.49 -24.85 -12.38
N MET A 294 -21.75 -24.42 -11.16
CA MET A 294 -21.37 -23.12 -10.67
C MET A 294 -19.92 -23.14 -10.16
N ILE A 295 -19.18 -22.09 -10.47
CA ILE A 295 -17.76 -21.95 -10.18
C ILE A 295 -17.56 -20.92 -9.06
N TRP A 296 -16.91 -21.30 -7.97
CA TRP A 296 -16.67 -20.40 -6.83
C TRP A 296 -15.29 -20.60 -6.19
N ASN A 297 -14.89 -19.69 -5.30
CA ASN A 297 -13.65 -19.79 -4.54
C ASN A 297 -13.78 -20.62 -3.24
N GLU A 298 -12.67 -21.21 -2.82
CA GLU A 298 -12.53 -21.79 -1.48
C GLU A 298 -12.14 -20.69 -0.49
N ILE A 299 -13.01 -20.38 0.47
CA ILE A 299 -12.73 -19.43 1.56
C ILE A 299 -12.49 -20.19 2.86
N CYS A 300 -11.75 -19.57 3.78
CA CYS A 300 -11.60 -20.09 5.12
C CYS A 300 -12.87 -19.77 5.91
N GLU A 301 -13.54 -20.79 6.46
CA GLU A 301 -14.71 -20.62 7.35
C GLU A 301 -14.41 -19.66 8.51
N ASN A 302 -13.23 -19.81 9.14
CA ASN A 302 -12.85 -18.96 10.28
C ASN A 302 -12.55 -17.51 9.88
N CYS A 303 -12.07 -17.28 8.65
CA CYS A 303 -11.65 -15.95 8.22
C CYS A 303 -12.69 -15.25 7.35
N ASN A 304 -13.65 -15.97 6.78
CA ASN A 304 -14.62 -15.43 5.82
C ASN A 304 -13.94 -14.78 4.58
N TYR A 305 -12.74 -15.22 4.20
CA TYR A 305 -12.03 -14.83 2.97
C TYR A 305 -10.97 -15.88 2.60
N ILE A 306 -10.37 -15.78 1.39
CA ILE A 306 -9.24 -16.63 0.97
C ILE A 306 -8.00 -16.26 1.80
N CYS A 307 -7.68 -17.05 2.81
CA CYS A 307 -6.50 -16.83 3.65
C CYS A 307 -5.43 -17.90 3.40
N ASN A 308 -4.29 -17.76 4.06
CA ASN A 308 -3.22 -18.75 3.96
C ASN A 308 -3.68 -20.15 4.42
N ALA A 309 -4.56 -20.25 5.42
CA ALA A 309 -5.10 -21.53 5.87
C ALA A 309 -5.90 -22.24 4.77
N SER A 310 -6.77 -21.52 4.03
CA SER A 310 -7.43 -22.07 2.84
C SER A 310 -6.43 -22.57 1.81
N ARG A 311 -5.35 -21.81 1.59
CA ARG A 311 -4.29 -22.21 0.64
C ARG A 311 -3.47 -23.40 1.11
N PHE A 312 -3.30 -23.58 2.41
CA PHE A 312 -2.68 -24.77 2.97
C PHE A 312 -3.62 -25.97 2.78
N LYS A 313 -4.92 -25.86 3.08
CA LYS A 313 -5.91 -26.91 2.76
C LYS A 313 -5.94 -27.29 1.27
N LEU A 314 -5.76 -26.31 0.37
CA LEU A 314 -5.65 -26.54 -1.07
C LEU A 314 -4.43 -27.40 -1.47
N ASN A 315 -3.30 -27.27 -0.75
CA ASN A 315 -2.06 -28.00 -1.05
C ASN A 315 -1.90 -29.28 -0.21
N PHE A 316 -2.57 -29.39 0.93
CA PHE A 316 -2.45 -30.47 1.89
C PHE A 316 -3.84 -30.92 2.30
N ILE A 317 -4.26 -32.09 1.83
CA ILE A 317 -5.63 -32.62 1.99
C ILE A 317 -6.04 -32.70 3.48
N ASN A 318 -5.09 -32.86 4.42
CA ASN A 318 -5.41 -33.09 5.84
C ASN A 318 -4.54 -32.32 6.88
N TRP A 319 -3.62 -31.42 6.51
CA TRP A 319 -2.62 -30.90 7.47
C TRP A 319 -2.49 -29.37 7.53
N THR A 320 -2.27 -28.88 8.76
CA THR A 320 -2.13 -27.45 9.11
C THR A 320 -0.68 -26.96 9.13
N SER A 321 0.30 -27.86 8.94
CA SER A 321 1.74 -27.58 8.96
C SER A 321 2.46 -28.15 7.74
N GLU A 322 3.61 -27.58 7.39
CA GLU A 322 4.40 -28.00 6.23
C GLU A 322 5.03 -29.39 6.43
N TRP A 323 4.85 -30.30 5.45
CA TRP A 323 5.68 -31.50 5.37
C TRP A 323 7.03 -31.17 4.74
N ILE A 324 8.12 -31.45 5.45
CA ILE A 324 9.48 -31.20 4.98
C ILE A 324 10.16 -32.54 4.73
N PRO A 325 10.46 -32.89 3.46
CA PRO A 325 11.19 -34.12 3.16
C PRO A 325 12.55 -34.14 3.88
N TYR A 326 12.87 -35.28 4.51
CA TYR A 326 14.06 -35.37 5.38
C TYR A 326 15.39 -35.17 4.62
N ASP A 327 15.42 -35.52 3.34
CA ASP A 327 16.56 -35.29 2.44
C ASP A 327 16.85 -33.81 2.16
N ARG A 328 16.00 -32.89 2.64
CA ARG A 328 16.23 -31.45 2.62
C ARG A 328 17.09 -30.96 3.79
N PHE A 329 17.51 -31.85 4.69
CA PHE A 329 18.37 -31.53 5.83
C PHE A 329 19.78 -32.14 5.70
N TYR A 330 20.78 -31.43 6.19
CA TYR A 330 22.18 -31.87 6.26
C TYR A 330 22.87 -31.35 7.53
N ASP A 331 24.10 -31.81 7.80
CA ASP A 331 24.85 -31.51 9.03
C ASP A 331 24.02 -31.76 10.30
N THR A 332 23.39 -32.94 10.37
CA THR A 332 22.53 -33.28 11.51
C THR A 332 23.36 -33.74 12.71
N GLU A 333 23.21 -33.05 13.84
CA GLU A 333 23.95 -33.30 15.07
C GLU A 333 22.98 -33.54 16.23
N TYR A 334 23.30 -34.49 17.10
CA TYR A 334 22.54 -34.70 18.34
C TYR A 334 22.97 -33.68 19.39
N ILE A 335 21.99 -32.99 20.02
CA ILE A 335 22.27 -31.98 21.05
C ILE A 335 22.16 -32.62 22.44
N GLU A 336 20.93 -32.95 22.85
CA GLU A 336 20.65 -33.51 24.18
C GLU A 336 19.28 -34.18 24.24
N LYS A 337 19.01 -34.83 25.37
CA LYS A 337 17.70 -35.37 25.73
C LYS A 337 17.06 -34.40 26.71
N ASP A 338 16.25 -33.48 26.21
CA ASP A 338 15.43 -32.64 27.09
C ASP A 338 14.27 -33.48 27.64
N GLY A 339 14.38 -33.89 28.91
CA GLY A 339 13.36 -34.52 29.76
C GLY A 339 12.72 -35.83 29.26
N PHE A 340 12.16 -35.82 28.06
CA PHE A 340 11.35 -36.87 27.44
C PHE A 340 11.71 -37.14 25.96
N ASN A 341 12.27 -36.18 25.20
CA ASN A 341 12.46 -36.31 23.74
C ASN A 341 13.92 -36.13 23.30
N LYS A 342 14.31 -36.78 22.20
CA LYS A 342 15.64 -36.59 21.58
C LYS A 342 15.63 -35.32 20.73
N VAL A 343 16.59 -34.43 20.98
CA VAL A 343 16.74 -33.18 20.22
C VAL A 343 17.97 -33.24 19.32
N TYR A 344 17.76 -32.87 18.05
CA TYR A 344 18.82 -32.77 17.05
C TYR A 344 18.88 -31.35 16.49
N LYS A 345 20.00 -31.01 15.87
CA LYS A 345 20.23 -29.78 15.10
C LYS A 345 20.53 -30.15 13.67
N ALA A 346 20.09 -29.36 12.70
CA ALA A 346 20.46 -29.54 11.30
C ALA A 346 20.38 -28.24 10.48
N ARG A 347 20.94 -28.26 9.27
CA ARG A 347 20.74 -27.22 8.25
C ARG A 347 19.62 -27.62 7.30
N TRP A 348 18.69 -26.71 7.06
CA TRP A 348 17.55 -26.90 6.15
C TRP A 348 17.72 -26.13 4.84
N ILE A 349 17.75 -26.85 3.72
CA ILE A 349 18.03 -26.28 2.39
C ILE A 349 16.96 -25.27 1.97
N ASP A 350 15.67 -25.59 2.12
CA ASP A 350 14.58 -24.79 1.53
C ASP A 350 14.28 -23.51 2.31
N GLY A 351 14.50 -23.53 3.62
CA GLY A 351 14.01 -22.47 4.50
C GLY A 351 12.47 -22.41 4.57
N TYR A 352 11.96 -21.57 5.47
CA TYR A 352 10.54 -21.58 5.83
C TYR A 352 9.65 -20.82 4.86
N ILE A 353 8.40 -21.27 4.73
CA ILE A 353 7.33 -20.56 4.01
C ILE A 353 7.05 -19.21 4.69
N TYR A 354 7.21 -18.12 3.94
CA TYR A 354 7.00 -16.76 4.45
C TYR A 354 5.77 -16.06 3.86
N LYS A 355 5.47 -16.26 2.57
CA LYS A 355 4.31 -15.62 1.93
C LYS A 355 3.83 -16.38 0.69
N TRP A 356 2.54 -16.29 0.37
CA TRP A 356 2.01 -16.74 -0.91
C TRP A 356 2.38 -15.77 -2.04
N ASP A 357 2.80 -16.28 -3.19
CA ASP A 357 2.93 -15.52 -4.42
C ASP A 357 1.68 -15.71 -5.31
N TYR A 358 0.87 -14.66 -5.40
CA TYR A 358 -0.33 -14.65 -6.26
C TYR A 358 -0.05 -14.76 -7.76
N ARG A 359 1.16 -14.40 -8.21
CA ARG A 359 1.52 -14.51 -9.64
C ARG A 359 1.96 -15.91 -10.00
N LEU A 360 2.74 -16.55 -9.13
CA LEU A 360 3.24 -17.92 -9.34
C LEU A 360 2.28 -18.98 -8.79
N GLN A 361 1.25 -18.57 -8.04
CA GLN A 361 0.35 -19.45 -7.28
C GLN A 361 1.15 -20.50 -6.49
N ASN A 362 2.18 -20.05 -5.78
CA ASN A 362 3.07 -20.90 -4.99
C ASN A 362 3.61 -20.16 -3.75
N TRP A 363 4.09 -20.91 -2.75
CA TRP A 363 4.69 -20.37 -1.54
C TRP A 363 6.12 -19.85 -1.80
N LYS A 364 6.38 -18.62 -1.36
CA LYS A 364 7.73 -18.06 -1.27
C LYS A 364 8.37 -18.44 0.05
N ARG A 365 9.59 -18.94 -0.05
CA ARG A 365 10.44 -19.31 1.08
C ARG A 365 11.45 -18.21 1.42
N LYS A 366 11.92 -18.24 2.66
CA LYS A 366 13.00 -17.38 3.19
C LYS A 366 13.96 -18.21 4.02
N ASN A 367 15.19 -17.70 4.17
CA ASN A 367 16.24 -18.31 4.98
C ASN A 367 16.63 -19.73 4.52
N HIS A 368 16.92 -19.89 3.22
CA HIS A 368 17.53 -21.11 2.70
C HIS A 368 18.82 -21.44 3.47
N ASN A 369 19.11 -22.73 3.68
CA ASN A 369 20.25 -23.23 4.47
C ASN A 369 20.28 -22.80 5.94
N MET A 370 19.12 -22.48 6.53
CA MET A 370 19.03 -22.07 7.94
C MET A 370 19.23 -23.23 8.92
N LEU A 371 19.74 -22.92 10.11
CA LEU A 371 19.74 -23.85 11.22
C LEU A 371 18.34 -24.02 11.81
N VAL A 372 17.98 -25.28 12.02
CA VAL A 372 16.77 -25.73 12.69
C VAL A 372 17.13 -26.78 13.71
N ASN A 373 16.23 -26.96 14.67
CA ASN A 373 16.31 -28.07 15.61
C ASN A 373 15.13 -29.02 15.34
N PHE A 374 15.35 -30.30 15.61
CA PHE A 374 14.35 -31.37 15.55
C PHE A 374 14.02 -31.85 16.95
N ILE A 375 12.75 -32.07 17.23
CA ILE A 375 12.31 -32.88 18.37
C ILE A 375 11.68 -34.16 17.84
N CYS A 376 12.26 -35.30 18.20
CA CYS A 376 11.63 -36.60 17.95
C CYS A 376 10.37 -36.75 18.79
N LEU A 377 9.28 -37.18 18.15
CA LEU A 377 8.04 -37.58 18.79
C LEU A 377 8.10 -39.08 19.02
N ASN A 378 7.93 -39.51 20.27
CA ASN A 378 8.06 -40.91 20.65
C ASN A 378 6.77 -41.71 20.35
N ASP A 379 5.62 -41.06 20.23
CA ASP A 379 4.34 -41.65 19.82
C ASP A 379 3.70 -40.80 18.69
N PRO A 380 3.23 -41.39 17.57
CA PRO A 380 2.41 -40.67 16.59
C PRO A 380 1.17 -39.95 17.16
N ALA A 381 0.63 -40.42 18.29
CA ALA A 381 -0.44 -39.74 19.02
C ALA A 381 -0.03 -38.36 19.61
N ASP A 382 1.28 -38.13 19.78
CA ASP A 382 1.85 -36.86 20.24
C ASP A 382 1.85 -35.77 19.14
N ILE A 383 1.37 -36.05 17.92
CA ILE A 383 1.24 -35.05 16.84
C ILE A 383 0.00 -34.15 17.03
N SER A 384 -0.80 -34.35 18.07
CA SER A 384 -1.98 -33.51 18.32
C SER A 384 -1.60 -32.02 18.47
N LEU A 385 -2.46 -31.11 17.97
CA LEU A 385 -2.27 -29.67 18.13
C LEU A 385 -2.09 -29.28 19.61
N GLU A 386 -2.80 -29.97 20.51
CA GLU A 386 -2.69 -29.78 21.96
C GLU A 386 -1.28 -30.13 22.49
N PHE A 387 -0.66 -31.20 21.98
CA PHE A 387 0.72 -31.54 22.32
C PHE A 387 1.72 -30.54 21.73
N ILE A 388 1.53 -30.09 20.49
CA ILE A 388 2.39 -29.08 19.85
C ILE A 388 2.32 -27.76 20.64
N ASP A 389 1.12 -27.27 20.98
CA ASP A 389 0.95 -26.03 21.74
C ASP A 389 1.47 -26.13 23.18
N LYS A 390 1.39 -27.32 23.79
CA LYS A 390 1.85 -27.58 25.17
C LYS A 390 3.35 -27.85 25.29
N THR A 391 3.94 -28.55 24.31
CA THR A 391 5.38 -28.86 24.24
C THR A 391 6.19 -27.65 23.76
N ILE A 392 5.56 -26.76 23.00
CA ILE A 392 6.17 -25.56 22.43
C ILE A 392 5.66 -24.35 23.21
N THR A 393 5.93 -24.35 24.51
CA THR A 393 5.80 -23.18 25.37
C THR A 393 6.77 -22.11 24.84
N VAL A 394 6.20 -21.19 24.05
CA VAL A 394 6.80 -20.15 23.19
C VAL A 394 8.15 -19.68 23.74
N PRO A 395 9.21 -19.79 22.91
CA PRO A 395 9.36 -18.88 21.77
C PRO A 395 9.83 -19.51 20.46
N HIS A 396 9.86 -20.84 20.36
CA HIS A 396 10.27 -21.51 19.14
C HIS A 396 9.17 -21.44 18.10
N LYS A 397 9.49 -20.94 16.90
CA LYS A 397 8.58 -20.99 15.76
C LYS A 397 8.67 -22.36 15.11
N VAL A 398 7.54 -23.07 15.06
CA VAL A 398 7.41 -24.31 14.29
C VAL A 398 7.36 -24.01 12.81
N TYR A 399 8.15 -24.75 12.03
CA TYR A 399 8.16 -24.65 10.58
C TYR A 399 7.44 -25.79 9.89
N GLY A 400 7.50 -26.99 10.45
CA GLY A 400 6.87 -28.15 9.85
C GLY A 400 7.20 -29.44 10.58
N ILE A 401 6.88 -30.55 9.95
CA ILE A 401 7.15 -31.91 10.42
C ILE A 401 7.97 -32.62 9.35
N THR A 402 8.91 -33.45 9.79
CA THR A 402 9.64 -34.38 8.95
C THR A 402 9.58 -35.77 9.55
N GLN A 403 10.07 -36.77 8.83
CA GLN A 403 10.13 -38.15 9.31
C GLN A 403 11.50 -38.74 9.03
N TYR A 404 12.11 -39.34 10.04
CA TYR A 404 13.40 -39.98 9.87
C TYR A 404 13.24 -41.20 8.94
N PRO A 405 14.02 -41.31 7.85
CA PRO A 405 13.81 -42.38 6.88
C PRO A 405 14.02 -43.77 7.45
N GLU A 406 14.95 -43.93 8.41
CA GLU A 406 15.34 -45.24 8.96
C GLU A 406 14.37 -45.73 10.04
N THR A 407 14.16 -44.92 11.09
CA THR A 407 13.31 -45.32 12.22
C THR A 407 11.82 -45.06 11.99
N LYS A 408 11.48 -44.24 10.98
CA LYS A 408 10.12 -43.72 10.72
C LYS A 408 9.58 -42.83 11.84
N ASP A 409 10.43 -42.37 12.74
CA ASP A 409 10.05 -41.43 13.80
C ASP A 409 9.69 -40.07 13.20
N TYR A 410 8.57 -39.51 13.63
CA TYR A 410 8.19 -38.15 13.28
C TYR A 410 8.98 -37.14 14.10
N MET A 411 9.37 -36.04 13.46
CA MET A 411 10.16 -34.98 14.07
C MET A 411 9.54 -33.61 13.79
N ILE A 412 9.38 -32.80 14.83
CA ILE A 412 8.95 -31.41 14.68
C ILE A 412 10.18 -30.57 14.34
N VAL A 413 10.07 -29.76 13.28
CA VAL A 413 11.11 -28.83 12.82
C VAL A 413 10.79 -27.43 13.32
N TRP A 414 11.67 -26.83 14.11
CA TRP A 414 11.46 -25.49 14.67
C TRP A 414 12.70 -24.59 14.59
N SER A 415 12.53 -23.32 14.92
CA SER A 415 13.61 -22.31 14.89
C SER A 415 14.59 -22.46 16.06
N GLU A 416 15.88 -22.36 15.78
CA GLU A 416 16.89 -22.00 16.80
C GLU A 416 16.70 -20.52 17.14
N ILE A 417 16.23 -20.25 18.36
CA ILE A 417 16.07 -18.88 18.87
C ILE A 417 17.15 -18.60 19.91
N CYS A 418 17.58 -17.34 19.98
CA CYS A 418 18.44 -16.90 21.06
C CYS A 418 17.64 -16.87 22.38
N GLU A 419 18.06 -17.65 23.38
CA GLU A 419 17.43 -17.70 24.72
C GLU A 419 17.30 -16.31 25.35
N LYS A 420 18.31 -15.45 25.17
CA LYS A 420 18.30 -14.08 25.70
C LYS A 420 17.28 -13.18 25.00
N CYS A 421 17.03 -13.39 23.70
CA CYS A 421 16.25 -12.47 22.88
C CYS A 421 14.87 -12.99 22.49
N ASN A 422 14.58 -14.27 22.75
CA ASN A 422 13.36 -14.92 22.30
C ASN A 422 13.11 -14.86 20.79
N CYS A 423 14.18 -14.69 20.00
CA CYS A 423 14.09 -14.55 18.54
C CYS A 423 15.41 -14.91 17.86
N ILE A 424 15.39 -15.05 16.52
CA ILE A 424 16.61 -15.12 15.71
C ILE A 424 17.27 -13.73 15.71
N CYS A 425 18.52 -13.64 16.16
CA CYS A 425 19.24 -12.37 16.30
C CYS A 425 20.63 -12.41 15.63
N ASN A 426 21.35 -11.30 15.61
CA ASN A 426 22.66 -11.21 14.96
C ASN A 426 23.67 -12.21 15.56
N ALA A 427 23.64 -12.45 16.87
CA ALA A 427 24.48 -13.46 17.53
C ALA A 427 24.26 -14.87 16.94
N SER A 428 23.01 -15.22 16.59
CA SER A 428 22.67 -16.48 15.93
C SER A 428 23.31 -16.59 14.54
N TYR A 429 23.31 -15.49 13.77
CA TYR A 429 23.98 -15.42 12.46
C TYR A 429 25.51 -15.42 12.55
N PHE A 430 26.09 -14.89 13.62
CA PHE A 430 27.53 -15.00 13.85
C PHE A 430 27.95 -16.43 14.20
N LYS A 431 27.22 -17.10 15.10
CA LYS A 431 27.47 -18.50 15.48
C LYS A 431 27.48 -19.43 14.27
N LEU A 432 26.60 -19.18 13.30
CA LEU A 432 26.54 -19.86 12.01
C LEU A 432 27.83 -19.80 11.18
N ASN A 433 28.62 -18.73 11.36
CA ASN A 433 29.78 -18.38 10.53
C ASN A 433 31.13 -18.58 11.25
N PHE A 434 31.17 -19.08 12.49
CA PHE A 434 32.44 -19.26 13.21
C PHE A 434 33.39 -20.24 12.54
N VAL A 435 32.87 -21.22 11.81
CA VAL A 435 33.68 -22.17 11.03
C VAL A 435 34.32 -21.56 9.78
N ASN A 436 33.92 -20.36 9.38
CA ASN A 436 34.34 -19.75 8.10
C ASN A 436 35.60 -18.88 8.22
N TRP A 437 36.12 -18.63 9.42
CA TRP A 437 37.33 -17.84 9.63
C TRP A 437 38.07 -18.26 10.91
N THR A 438 39.38 -18.06 10.92
CA THR A 438 40.23 -18.15 12.12
C THR A 438 41.38 -17.17 11.98
N SER A 439 41.81 -16.57 13.08
CA SER A 439 43.01 -15.74 13.16
C SER A 439 44.31 -16.54 13.32
N GLY A 440 44.20 -17.87 13.49
CA GLY A 440 45.30 -18.74 13.90
C GLY A 440 45.69 -18.61 15.38
N ASN A 441 44.99 -17.78 16.17
CA ASN A 441 45.18 -17.62 17.61
C ASN A 441 43.85 -17.79 18.35
N ASN A 442 43.77 -18.82 19.19
CA ASN A 442 42.55 -19.19 19.91
C ASN A 442 42.03 -18.07 20.83
N TYR A 443 42.89 -17.27 21.44
CA TYR A 443 42.47 -16.17 22.32
C TYR A 443 41.83 -15.03 21.53
N ILE A 444 42.32 -14.73 20.32
CA ILE A 444 41.74 -13.72 19.43
C ILE A 444 40.43 -14.22 18.85
N ASP A 445 40.38 -15.50 18.44
CA ASP A 445 39.17 -16.13 17.93
C ASP A 445 38.07 -16.13 19.00
N GLU A 446 38.38 -16.60 20.22
CA GLU A 446 37.45 -16.58 21.36
C GLU A 446 37.00 -15.16 21.69
N PHE A 447 37.92 -14.20 21.69
CA PHE A 447 37.58 -12.80 21.97
C PHE A 447 36.60 -12.23 20.93
N ILE A 448 36.90 -12.38 19.63
CA ILE A 448 36.04 -11.91 18.55
C ILE A 448 34.68 -12.63 18.62
N GLN A 449 34.66 -13.95 18.76
CA GLN A 449 33.43 -14.74 18.87
C GLN A 449 32.59 -14.30 20.07
N ASN A 450 33.19 -14.03 21.23
CA ASN A 450 32.48 -13.52 22.42
C ASN A 450 31.83 -12.15 22.17
N THR A 451 32.51 -11.24 21.46
CA THR A 451 31.91 -9.96 21.07
C THR A 451 30.73 -10.14 20.10
N GLN A 452 30.86 -11.08 19.16
CA GLN A 452 29.83 -11.42 18.18
C GLN A 452 28.62 -12.11 18.80
N LEU A 453 28.82 -13.02 19.77
CA LEU A 453 27.74 -13.66 20.55
C LEU A 453 27.00 -12.66 21.44
N SER A 454 27.68 -11.60 21.88
CA SER A 454 27.07 -10.53 22.68
C SER A 454 26.28 -9.52 21.82
N ALA A 455 26.52 -9.51 20.51
CA ALA A 455 25.92 -8.57 19.56
C ALA A 455 24.57 -9.08 19.05
N HIS A 456 23.53 -8.96 19.87
CA HIS A 456 22.19 -9.47 19.51
C HIS A 456 21.45 -8.57 18.51
N GLN A 457 21.14 -7.34 18.90
CA GLN A 457 20.52 -6.34 18.02
C GLN A 457 21.52 -5.26 17.58
N ASP A 458 22.54 -5.04 18.41
CA ASP A 458 23.56 -4.02 18.18
C ASP A 458 24.83 -4.64 17.60
N LEU A 459 25.04 -4.42 16.30
CA LEU A 459 26.27 -4.83 15.60
C LEU A 459 27.45 -3.91 15.90
N SER A 460 27.25 -2.75 16.54
CA SER A 460 28.31 -1.77 16.74
C SER A 460 29.45 -2.27 17.64
N LYS A 461 29.16 -3.31 18.44
CA LYS A 461 30.08 -3.95 19.38
C LYS A 461 30.64 -5.28 18.87
N ALA A 462 30.14 -5.81 17.76
CA ALA A 462 30.65 -7.04 17.16
C ALA A 462 31.97 -6.73 16.46
N LEU A 463 33.05 -7.36 16.93
CA LEU A 463 34.32 -7.31 16.23
C LEU A 463 34.35 -8.35 15.13
N GLU A 464 35.21 -8.16 14.15
CA GLU A 464 35.47 -9.15 13.12
C GLU A 464 36.96 -9.37 12.90
N TRP A 465 37.29 -10.56 12.39
CA TRP A 465 38.59 -10.81 11.82
C TRP A 465 38.65 -10.20 10.42
N ILE A 466 39.63 -9.33 10.19
CA ILE A 466 39.81 -8.64 8.91
C ILE A 466 41.12 -9.13 8.26
N PRO A 467 41.04 -9.92 7.18
CA PRO A 467 42.22 -10.31 6.42
C PRO A 467 43.03 -9.10 5.97
N TYR A 468 44.36 -9.15 6.13
CA TYR A 468 45.22 -7.97 5.92
C TYR A 468 45.26 -7.52 4.45
N ASP A 469 45.05 -8.43 3.51
CA ASP A 469 44.93 -8.17 2.07
C ASP A 469 43.72 -7.29 1.71
N LYS A 470 42.80 -7.06 2.65
CA LYS A 470 41.69 -6.11 2.51
C LYS A 470 42.09 -4.66 2.74
N PHE A 471 43.35 -4.40 3.07
CA PHE A 471 43.88 -3.04 3.26
C PHE A 471 44.81 -2.62 2.13
N TYR A 472 44.70 -1.36 1.70
CA TYR A 472 45.55 -0.76 0.68
C TYR A 472 45.76 0.73 0.94
N ASN A 473 46.62 1.39 0.16
CA ASN A 473 46.93 2.82 0.31
C ASN A 473 47.37 3.18 1.74
N ILE A 474 48.36 2.43 2.25
CA ILE A 474 48.90 2.55 3.60
C ILE A 474 49.71 3.85 3.70
N GLY A 475 49.18 4.83 4.42
CA GLY A 475 49.86 6.07 4.79
C GLY A 475 50.30 6.02 6.25
N CYS A 476 51.53 6.47 6.54
CA CYS A 476 52.00 6.66 7.91
C CYS A 476 51.48 8.02 8.42
N VAL A 477 51.07 8.12 9.70
CA VAL A 477 51.31 9.26 10.63
C VAL A 477 50.58 8.97 11.96
N ILE A 478 51.34 8.59 13.00
CA ILE A 478 51.58 9.26 14.31
C ILE A 478 52.56 8.34 15.04
N ILE A 479 53.72 8.85 15.44
CA ILE A 479 54.63 8.17 16.38
C ILE A 479 54.46 8.89 17.72
N SER A 480 53.71 8.31 18.65
CA SER A 480 53.75 8.70 20.06
C SER A 480 54.43 7.57 20.85
N GLY A 481 55.77 7.60 20.88
CA GLY A 481 56.56 6.55 21.52
C GLY A 481 56.56 5.21 20.77
N PHE A 482 56.41 4.09 21.48
CA PHE A 482 56.56 2.70 20.96
C PHE A 482 55.38 2.16 20.13
N ASN A 483 54.31 2.95 19.90
CA ASN A 483 53.11 2.49 19.20
C ASN A 483 52.96 3.14 17.82
N MET A 484 53.01 2.34 16.76
CA MET A 484 52.75 2.78 15.38
C MET A 484 51.25 2.66 15.04
N VAL A 485 50.69 3.74 14.49
CA VAL A 485 49.34 3.79 13.90
C VAL A 485 49.45 4.06 12.40
N TYR A 486 48.85 3.20 11.59
CA TYR A 486 48.81 3.31 10.13
C TYR A 486 47.43 3.77 9.68
N ARG A 487 47.37 4.72 8.76
CA ARG A 487 46.12 5.08 8.09
C ARG A 487 46.02 4.27 6.81
N VAL A 488 44.97 3.48 6.63
CA VAL A 488 44.80 2.58 5.48
C VAL A 488 43.40 2.72 4.89
N LYS A 489 43.23 2.36 3.62
CA LYS A 489 41.90 2.14 3.04
C LYS A 489 41.49 0.68 3.22
N TRP A 490 40.26 0.46 3.69
CA TRP A 490 39.67 -0.85 3.86
C TRP A 490 38.65 -1.13 2.76
N ILE A 491 38.86 -2.20 1.98
CA ILE A 491 38.05 -2.55 0.81
C ILE A 491 36.61 -2.87 1.20
N ASP A 492 36.45 -3.79 2.15
CA ASP A 492 35.14 -4.38 2.44
C ASP A 492 34.22 -3.41 3.19
N GLY A 493 34.76 -2.57 4.09
CA GLY A 493 33.95 -1.76 5.00
C GLY A 493 33.30 -2.59 6.12
N TYR A 494 32.63 -1.93 7.06
CA TYR A 494 32.14 -2.60 8.27
C TYR A 494 30.82 -3.35 8.06
N ILE A 495 30.61 -4.39 8.87
CA ILE A 495 29.37 -5.16 8.95
C ILE A 495 28.20 -4.23 9.30
N TYR A 496 27.18 -4.19 8.44
CA TYR A 496 26.01 -3.33 8.63
C TYR A 496 24.75 -4.10 9.06
N LYS A 497 24.42 -5.20 8.38
CA LYS A 497 23.29 -6.08 8.71
C LYS A 497 23.43 -7.42 8.00
N TRP A 498 22.73 -8.44 8.49
CA TRP A 498 22.66 -9.74 7.81
C TRP A 498 21.72 -9.67 6.60
N ASP A 499 22.21 -10.07 5.42
CA ASP A 499 21.38 -10.30 4.25
C ASP A 499 20.92 -11.76 4.22
N CYS A 500 19.65 -11.98 4.58
CA CYS A 500 19.03 -13.31 4.57
C CYS A 500 18.88 -13.96 3.18
N MET A 501 18.95 -13.18 2.10
CA MET A 501 18.89 -13.71 0.73
C MET A 501 20.27 -14.18 0.27
N GLN A 502 21.31 -13.41 0.57
CA GLN A 502 22.70 -13.74 0.20
C GLN A 502 23.41 -14.62 1.23
N GLN A 503 22.82 -14.81 2.41
CA GLN A 503 23.43 -15.52 3.55
C GLN A 503 24.82 -14.96 3.89
N ASN A 504 24.94 -13.62 3.86
CA ASN A 504 26.19 -12.93 4.15
C ASN A 504 25.92 -11.59 4.83
N TRP A 505 26.94 -11.03 5.46
CA TRP A 505 26.89 -9.70 6.06
C TRP A 505 26.96 -8.62 4.98
N GLU A 506 25.91 -7.81 4.86
CA GLU A 506 25.94 -6.59 4.06
C GLU A 506 26.96 -5.62 4.65
N ARG A 507 27.84 -5.09 3.80
CA ARG A 507 28.89 -4.16 4.19
C ARG A 507 28.51 -2.72 3.88
N LYS A 508 28.95 -1.78 4.74
CA LYS A 508 28.83 -0.33 4.50
C LYS A 508 30.17 0.37 4.54
N GLU A 509 30.23 1.49 3.81
CA GLU A 509 31.41 2.35 3.72
C GLU A 509 32.65 1.61 3.18
N GLN A 510 32.45 0.88 2.09
CA GLN A 510 33.53 0.28 1.31
C GLN A 510 34.56 1.33 0.88
N ASN A 511 35.84 0.96 0.87
CA ASN A 511 36.98 1.83 0.55
C ASN A 511 37.17 3.03 1.51
N ARG A 512 36.62 2.95 2.73
CA ARG A 512 36.80 3.93 3.80
C ARG A 512 38.24 3.94 4.32
N PHE A 513 38.70 5.11 4.76
CA PHE A 513 39.91 5.22 5.58
C PHE A 513 39.66 4.76 7.03
N VAL A 514 40.54 3.91 7.52
CA VAL A 514 40.58 3.41 8.91
C VAL A 514 42.00 3.52 9.45
N ASN A 515 42.13 3.52 10.77
CA ASN A 515 43.42 3.49 11.45
C ASN A 515 43.70 2.07 11.93
N VAL A 516 44.91 1.56 11.69
CA VAL A 516 45.37 0.25 12.14
C VAL A 516 46.48 0.47 13.18
N LYS A 517 46.23 0.07 14.42
CA LYS A 517 47.13 0.27 15.55
C LYS A 517 47.70 -1.06 16.02
N SER A 518 49.02 -1.15 16.17
CA SER A 518 49.67 -2.34 16.74
C SER A 518 49.22 -2.59 18.18
N LEU A 519 48.98 -3.86 18.52
CA LEU A 519 48.68 -4.30 19.89
C LEU A 519 49.94 -4.45 20.77
N GLY A 520 51.14 -4.14 20.23
CA GLY A 520 52.43 -4.15 20.93
C GLY A 520 53.31 -5.38 20.60
N ASP A 521 54.57 -5.34 21.05
CA ASP A 521 55.61 -6.35 20.80
C ASP A 521 55.64 -7.47 21.86
N LEU A 522 54.55 -7.64 22.61
CA LEU A 522 54.47 -8.66 23.64
C LEU A 522 54.43 -10.04 22.98
N ALA A 523 55.29 -10.94 23.44
CA ALA A 523 55.44 -12.29 22.92
C ALA A 523 54.14 -13.12 22.96
N GLU A 524 53.14 -12.70 23.75
CA GLU A 524 51.78 -13.23 23.77
C GLU A 524 50.75 -12.09 23.94
N VAL A 525 49.76 -12.01 23.04
CA VAL A 525 48.60 -11.11 23.18
C VAL A 525 47.61 -11.75 24.13
N THR A 526 47.39 -11.18 25.32
CA THR A 526 46.40 -11.67 26.29
C THR A 526 45.08 -10.91 26.18
N LEU A 527 44.00 -11.51 26.70
CA LEU A 527 42.65 -10.92 26.72
C LEU A 527 42.61 -9.57 27.47
N GLU A 528 43.49 -9.40 28.45
CA GLU A 528 43.66 -8.17 29.24
C GLU A 528 44.34 -7.07 28.41
N THR A 529 45.34 -7.40 27.60
CA THR A 529 45.99 -6.47 26.65
C THR A 529 44.98 -5.93 25.63
N ILE A 530 44.09 -6.79 25.12
CA ILE A 530 43.04 -6.38 24.17
C ILE A 530 42.02 -5.46 24.84
N ARG A 531 41.56 -5.79 26.06
CA ARG A 531 40.62 -4.96 26.83
C ARG A 531 41.18 -3.57 27.16
N MET A 532 42.45 -3.50 27.55
CA MET A 532 43.13 -2.22 27.82
C MET A 532 43.23 -1.35 26.56
N ALA A 533 43.48 -1.95 25.39
CA ALA A 533 43.60 -1.22 24.12
C ALA A 533 42.26 -0.66 23.60
N ILE A 534 41.11 -1.14 24.09
CA ILE A 534 39.76 -0.69 23.71
C ILE A 534 39.29 0.55 24.52
N THR A 535 40.05 1.01 25.53
CA THR A 535 39.69 2.16 26.39
C THR A 535 39.82 3.55 25.73
N VAL A 536 40.10 3.62 24.42
CA VAL A 536 40.34 4.85 23.66
C VAL A 536 39.05 5.28 22.94
N PRO A 537 38.74 6.58 22.71
CA PRO A 537 37.48 7.06 22.12
C PRO A 537 37.23 6.69 20.63
N HIS A 538 37.86 5.64 20.12
CA HIS A 538 37.65 5.14 18.76
C HIS A 538 36.64 3.98 18.72
N LYS A 539 35.82 3.92 17.67
CA LYS A 539 35.09 2.70 17.36
C LYS A 539 36.08 1.65 16.84
N VAL A 540 36.08 0.48 17.45
CA VAL A 540 36.88 -0.68 17.00
C VAL A 540 36.03 -1.52 16.06
N TYR A 541 36.55 -1.80 14.87
CA TYR A 541 35.88 -2.63 13.87
C TYR A 541 36.30 -4.09 13.96
N GLY A 542 37.57 -4.34 14.26
CA GLY A 542 38.10 -5.70 14.22
C GLY A 542 39.59 -5.80 14.49
N ILE A 543 40.12 -6.99 14.29
CA ILE A 543 41.54 -7.31 14.44
C ILE A 543 42.05 -7.86 13.12
N THR A 544 43.29 -7.53 12.79
CA THR A 544 44.04 -8.04 11.64
C THR A 544 45.43 -8.48 12.06
N GLN A 545 46.15 -9.21 11.21
CA GLN A 545 47.52 -9.61 11.44
C GLN A 545 48.40 -9.19 10.28
N HIS A 546 49.53 -8.55 10.59
CA HIS A 546 50.48 -8.14 9.56
C HIS A 546 51.19 -9.38 8.97
N PRO A 547 51.12 -9.62 7.66
CA PRO A 547 51.55 -10.88 7.04
C PRO A 547 53.05 -11.12 7.16
N PHE A 548 53.87 -10.07 7.23
CA PHE A 548 55.34 -10.19 7.28
C PHE A 548 55.92 -10.16 8.70
N THR A 549 55.22 -9.56 9.66
CA THR A 549 55.75 -9.38 11.02
C THR A 549 55.02 -10.26 12.03
N GLY A 550 53.90 -10.88 11.66
CA GLY A 550 53.07 -11.69 12.56
C GLY A 550 52.34 -10.87 13.63
N LYS A 551 52.56 -9.55 13.69
CA LYS A 551 51.99 -8.68 14.72
C LYS A 551 50.49 -8.48 14.51
N TYR A 552 49.72 -8.65 15.57
CA TYR A 552 48.28 -8.36 15.57
C TYR A 552 48.03 -6.87 15.75
N MET A 553 47.05 -6.36 15.02
CA MET A 553 46.71 -4.94 14.98
C MET A 553 45.20 -4.74 15.06
N MET A 554 44.78 -3.69 15.77
CA MET A 554 43.37 -3.29 15.86
C MET A 554 43.01 -2.34 14.72
N VAL A 555 41.81 -2.50 14.18
CA VAL A 555 41.25 -1.66 13.13
C VAL A 555 40.24 -0.70 13.76
N LEU A 556 40.49 0.59 13.63
CA LEU A 556 39.85 1.69 14.37
C LEU A 556 39.24 2.73 13.41
N SER A 557 38.17 3.40 13.84
CA SER A 557 37.62 4.56 13.13
C SER A 557 38.59 5.76 13.15
N GLU A 558 38.58 6.56 12.08
CA GLU A 558 39.27 7.85 12.05
C GLU A 558 38.67 8.82 13.10
N ILE A 559 39.52 9.57 13.81
CA ILE A 559 39.11 10.74 14.60
C ILE A 559 39.03 11.96 13.67
N CYS A 560 37.97 12.76 13.79
CA CYS A 560 37.92 14.11 13.22
C CYS A 560 39.01 15.00 13.84
N LYS A 561 39.78 15.68 12.99
CA LYS A 561 41.04 16.41 13.22
C LYS A 561 41.12 17.51 14.31
N ASP A 562 40.17 17.68 15.24
CA ASP A 562 40.17 18.86 16.14
C ASP A 562 40.19 18.54 17.65
N LEU A 563 40.88 17.49 18.10
CA LEU A 563 40.83 17.05 19.52
C LEU A 563 42.19 16.71 20.17
N ASP A 564 43.27 17.43 19.83
CA ASP A 564 44.56 17.24 20.53
C ASP A 564 44.77 18.15 21.77
N GLU A 565 43.85 19.07 22.12
CA GLU A 565 44.05 19.99 23.27
C GLU A 565 43.00 19.94 24.42
N VAL A 566 42.00 19.02 24.39
CA VAL A 566 40.86 19.06 25.37
C VAL A 566 40.67 17.75 26.15
N ALA A 567 41.71 16.93 26.31
CA ALA A 567 41.56 15.60 26.94
C ALA A 567 41.18 15.66 28.43
N ASP A 568 41.65 16.65 29.19
CA ASP A 568 41.50 16.64 30.66
C ASP A 568 40.21 17.30 31.18
N VAL A 569 39.60 18.22 30.42
CA VAL A 569 38.37 18.94 30.86
C VAL A 569 37.09 18.15 30.54
N THR A 570 37.16 17.17 29.64
CA THR A 570 35.97 16.49 29.08
C THR A 570 35.47 15.31 29.94
N LEU A 571 36.34 14.69 30.75
CA LEU A 571 36.02 13.51 31.59
C LEU A 571 34.99 13.81 32.69
N GLU A 572 35.03 15.01 33.27
CA GLU A 572 34.12 15.42 34.36
C GLU A 572 32.72 15.77 33.84
N ILE A 573 32.62 16.24 32.60
CA ILE A 573 31.36 16.62 31.94
C ILE A 573 30.65 15.40 31.35
N ILE A 574 31.40 14.44 30.77
CA ILE A 574 30.83 13.21 30.18
C ILE A 574 30.10 12.37 31.24
N ASN A 575 30.64 12.24 32.45
CA ASN A 575 30.01 11.45 33.52
C ASN A 575 28.69 12.04 34.04
N LYS A 576 28.40 13.33 33.80
CA LYS A 576 27.12 13.97 34.15
C LYS A 576 26.03 13.81 33.08
N VAL A 577 26.38 13.39 31.86
CA VAL A 577 25.46 13.41 30.69
C VAL A 577 25.00 12.00 30.25
N ILE A 578 25.61 10.91 30.76
CA ILE A 578 25.30 9.51 30.38
C ILE A 578 24.07 8.94 31.13
N THR A 579 22.92 9.62 31.11
CA THR A 579 21.66 9.04 31.63
C THR A 579 20.52 8.96 30.63
N VAL A 580 20.69 9.36 29.36
CA VAL A 580 19.69 9.16 28.28
C VAL A 580 20.38 9.12 26.89
N PRO A 581 19.90 8.35 25.89
CA PRO A 581 20.61 8.19 24.61
C PRO A 581 20.32 9.37 23.67
N HIS A 582 21.29 10.28 23.53
CA HIS A 582 21.24 11.39 22.57
C HIS A 582 22.14 11.14 21.35
N LYS A 583 21.72 11.61 20.16
CA LYS A 583 22.61 11.71 18.98
C LYS A 583 23.11 13.15 18.86
N ILE A 584 24.39 13.37 19.20
CA ILE A 584 25.04 14.69 19.18
C ILE A 584 25.47 15.04 17.75
N TYR A 585 25.08 16.23 17.28
CA TYR A 585 25.39 16.74 15.94
C TYR A 585 26.53 17.77 15.93
N GLY A 586 26.82 18.42 17.07
CA GLY A 586 27.94 19.34 17.20
C GLY A 586 27.84 20.24 18.42
N ILE A 587 28.79 21.17 18.57
CA ILE A 587 28.80 22.21 19.60
C ILE A 587 28.77 23.56 18.90
N THR A 588 27.93 24.48 19.37
CA THR A 588 27.85 25.85 18.87
C THR A 588 28.14 26.85 19.99
N GLN A 589 28.67 28.02 19.67
CA GLN A 589 29.05 29.03 20.66
C GLN A 589 28.06 30.20 20.63
N ASN A 590 27.54 30.58 21.80
CA ASN A 590 26.71 31.78 21.90
C ASN A 590 27.58 33.01 21.57
N PRO A 591 27.23 33.82 20.54
CA PRO A 591 28.09 34.90 20.08
C PRO A 591 28.30 35.99 21.14
N LYS A 592 27.35 36.17 22.07
CA LYS A 592 27.38 37.20 23.11
C LYS A 592 28.06 36.75 24.39
N THR A 593 27.74 35.55 24.88
CA THR A 593 28.27 35.07 26.17
C THR A 593 29.54 34.24 26.03
N LYS A 594 29.93 33.87 24.81
CA LYS A 594 31.06 32.97 24.48
C LYS A 594 30.94 31.56 25.09
N ASN A 595 29.85 31.24 25.77
CA ASN A 595 29.56 29.91 26.28
C ASN A 595 29.19 28.97 25.14
N TYR A 596 29.68 27.74 25.24
CA TYR A 596 29.39 26.67 24.29
C TYR A 596 28.11 25.92 24.66
N LYS A 597 27.31 25.55 23.66
CA LYS A 597 26.07 24.76 23.77
C LYS A 597 26.17 23.54 22.87
N ILE A 598 25.74 22.39 23.38
CA ILE A 598 25.70 21.14 22.60
C ILE A 598 24.41 21.10 21.79
N VAL A 599 24.50 20.68 20.53
CA VAL A 599 23.38 20.46 19.61
C VAL A 599 23.19 18.96 19.44
N TRP A 600 22.05 18.42 19.88
CA TRP A 600 21.69 17.00 19.73
C TRP A 600 20.24 16.83 19.27
N ASN A 601 19.90 15.68 18.69
CA ASN A 601 18.50 15.25 18.56
C ASN A 601 18.20 14.14 19.57
N GLU A 602 16.97 14.16 20.08
CA GLU A 602 16.44 13.09 20.90
C GLU A 602 15.98 11.90 20.03
N ILE A 603 16.43 10.70 20.39
CA ILE A 603 15.94 9.45 19.82
C ILE A 603 14.66 9.07 20.59
N CYS A 604 13.57 8.76 19.89
CA CYS A 604 12.35 8.33 20.55
C CYS A 604 12.54 6.92 21.12
N GLU A 605 12.45 6.75 22.44
CA GLU A 605 12.59 5.45 23.12
C GLU A 605 11.61 4.38 22.59
N LYS A 606 10.39 4.79 22.23
CA LYS A 606 9.36 3.88 21.69
C LYS A 606 9.65 3.40 20.27
N CYS A 607 10.31 4.23 19.46
CA CYS A 607 10.50 3.98 18.03
C CYS A 607 11.94 3.64 17.65
N ASP A 608 12.89 3.82 18.57
CA ASP A 608 14.34 3.72 18.38
C ASP A 608 14.85 4.44 17.11
N CYS A 609 14.21 5.57 16.78
CA CYS A 609 14.53 6.40 15.63
C CYS A 609 14.06 7.84 15.85
N ILE A 610 14.45 8.74 14.95
CA ILE A 610 13.88 10.09 14.90
C ILE A 610 12.51 9.98 14.24
N CYS A 611 11.45 10.28 15.01
CA CYS A 611 10.06 10.22 14.56
C CYS A 611 9.39 11.60 14.67
N TYR A 612 8.14 11.75 14.19
CA TYR A 612 7.45 13.03 14.24
C TYR A 612 7.29 13.56 15.68
N ALA A 613 7.00 12.70 16.66
CA ALA A 613 6.98 13.06 18.08
C ALA A 613 8.31 13.67 18.57
N SER A 614 9.46 13.11 18.15
CA SER A 614 10.78 13.69 18.44
C SER A 614 10.97 15.07 17.82
N ARG A 615 10.43 15.30 16.61
CA ARG A 615 10.50 16.59 15.90
C ARG A 615 9.58 17.64 16.51
N PHE A 616 8.40 17.25 16.99
CA PHE A 616 7.50 18.14 17.72
C PHE A 616 8.12 18.57 19.05
N LYS A 617 8.72 17.65 19.81
CA LYS A 617 9.37 17.95 21.09
C LYS A 617 10.46 19.01 20.99
N LEU A 618 11.22 19.04 19.88
CA LEU A 618 12.21 20.08 19.60
C LEU A 618 11.60 21.47 19.34
N ASN A 619 10.31 21.55 19.01
CA ASN A 619 9.59 22.76 18.63
C ASN A 619 8.47 23.15 19.60
N PHE A 620 8.36 22.54 20.79
CA PHE A 620 7.28 22.84 21.74
C PHE A 620 7.18 24.32 22.12
N THR A 621 8.31 25.01 22.16
CA THR A 621 8.35 26.46 22.43
C THR A 621 7.66 27.30 21.36
N ASN A 622 7.39 26.74 20.18
CA ASN A 622 6.76 27.46 19.05
C ASN A 622 5.23 27.33 19.04
N TRP A 623 4.64 26.50 19.91
CA TRP A 623 3.20 26.16 19.92
C TRP A 623 2.51 26.58 21.22
N THR A 624 2.84 27.73 21.78
CA THR A 624 2.24 28.19 23.04
C THR A 624 1.00 29.05 22.81
N SER A 625 -0.07 28.67 23.50
CA SER A 625 -1.32 29.41 23.64
C SER A 625 -1.29 30.44 24.77
N GLY A 626 -0.27 30.39 25.62
CA GLY A 626 -0.26 31.09 26.91
C GLY A 626 -1.10 30.40 28.00
N ASN A 627 -1.76 29.26 27.71
CA ASN A 627 -2.40 28.40 28.69
C ASN A 627 -1.66 27.05 28.78
N ASN A 628 -1.04 26.79 29.93
CA ASN A 628 -0.24 25.58 30.18
C ASN A 628 -1.01 24.27 29.96
N HIS A 629 -2.32 24.24 30.20
CA HIS A 629 -3.13 23.05 30.02
C HIS A 629 -3.42 22.75 28.55
N ILE A 630 -3.72 23.78 27.77
CA ILE A 630 -3.90 23.66 26.30
C ILE A 630 -2.58 23.30 25.64
N ASP A 631 -1.48 23.94 26.08
CA ASP A 631 -0.14 23.65 25.58
C ASP A 631 0.23 22.19 25.88
N LYS A 632 -0.04 21.70 27.10
CA LYS A 632 0.17 20.30 27.46
C LYS A 632 -0.68 19.36 26.62
N PHE A 633 -1.96 19.65 26.42
CA PHE A 633 -2.85 18.83 25.59
C PHE A 633 -2.38 18.74 24.13
N ILE A 634 -1.96 19.86 23.54
CA ILE A 634 -1.37 19.89 22.19
C ILE A 634 -0.08 19.07 22.15
N GLN A 635 0.79 19.22 23.15
CA GLN A 635 2.04 18.47 23.26
C GLN A 635 1.80 16.97 23.42
N ASP A 636 0.86 16.54 24.25
CA ASP A 636 0.52 15.13 24.45
C ASP A 636 -0.02 14.50 23.14
N ALA A 637 -0.89 15.22 22.42
CA ALA A 637 -1.34 14.81 21.10
C ALA A 637 -0.16 14.68 20.11
N GLN A 638 0.75 15.66 20.07
CA GLN A 638 1.95 15.63 19.24
C GLN A 638 2.91 14.48 19.62
N LEU A 639 3.09 14.17 20.91
CA LEU A 639 3.95 13.07 21.38
C LEU A 639 3.39 11.69 21.02
N SER A 640 2.07 11.57 20.85
CA SER A 640 1.43 10.35 20.37
C SER A 640 1.64 10.10 18.87
N THR A 641 2.05 11.12 18.10
CA THR A 641 2.18 11.07 16.63
C THR A 641 3.59 10.67 16.20
N HIS A 642 3.84 9.37 16.08
CA HIS A 642 5.18 8.87 15.71
C HIS A 642 5.41 8.82 14.19
N LYS A 643 4.49 8.19 13.45
CA LYS A 643 4.60 7.99 11.99
C LYS A 643 3.42 8.58 11.21
N ASP A 644 2.35 8.94 11.91
CA ASP A 644 1.12 9.46 11.33
C ASP A 644 0.79 10.80 11.98
N LEU A 645 0.61 11.81 11.14
CA LEU A 645 0.29 13.20 11.52
C LEU A 645 -1.23 13.45 11.57
N SER A 646 -2.06 12.45 11.26
CA SER A 646 -3.52 12.58 11.21
C SER A 646 -4.15 13.08 12.51
N LYS A 647 -3.49 12.84 13.65
CA LYS A 647 -3.92 13.24 15.00
C LYS A 647 -3.07 14.35 15.61
N ALA A 648 -2.13 14.93 14.85
CA ALA A 648 -1.29 16.01 15.36
C ALA A 648 -2.11 17.29 15.50
N LEU A 649 -2.05 17.91 16.67
CA LEU A 649 -2.71 19.18 16.94
C LEU A 649 -1.70 20.32 16.89
N GLU A 650 -2.19 21.49 16.48
CA GLU A 650 -1.41 22.71 16.38
C GLU A 650 -2.05 23.84 17.19
N TRP A 651 -1.22 24.70 17.78
CA TRP A 651 -1.69 26.04 18.14
C TRP A 651 -1.70 26.90 16.87
N ILE A 652 -2.86 27.44 16.52
CA ILE A 652 -3.05 28.26 15.33
C ILE A 652 -3.22 29.71 15.80
N PRO A 653 -2.28 30.62 15.50
CA PRO A 653 -2.44 32.03 15.80
C PRO A 653 -3.66 32.59 15.06
N TYR A 654 -4.53 33.33 15.77
CA TYR A 654 -5.80 33.77 15.21
C TYR A 654 -5.64 34.74 14.03
N ASP A 655 -4.54 35.49 13.97
CA ASP A 655 -4.18 36.36 12.84
C ASP A 655 -3.88 35.60 11.53
N LYS A 656 -3.72 34.27 11.60
CA LYS A 656 -3.63 33.38 10.43
C LYS A 656 -4.99 32.98 9.86
N LEU A 657 -6.08 33.35 10.53
CA LEU A 657 -7.45 33.10 10.12
C LEU A 657 -8.08 34.41 9.63
N TYR A 658 -8.63 34.39 8.41
CA TYR A 658 -9.24 35.57 7.80
C TYR A 658 -10.59 35.21 7.16
N ASN A 659 -11.40 36.21 6.82
CA ASN A 659 -12.80 36.03 6.40
C ASN A 659 -13.59 35.18 7.40
N VAL A 660 -13.50 35.53 8.69
CA VAL A 660 -14.22 34.83 9.76
C VAL A 660 -15.70 35.24 9.72
N GLU A 661 -16.56 34.33 9.29
CA GLU A 661 -17.99 34.52 9.11
C GLU A 661 -18.78 33.65 10.11
N TYR A 662 -19.75 34.24 10.80
CA TYR A 662 -20.64 33.48 11.68
C TYR A 662 -21.60 32.60 10.86
N ILE A 663 -21.69 31.30 11.19
CA ILE A 663 -22.57 30.35 10.51
C ILE A 663 -23.88 30.18 11.30
N SER A 664 -23.77 29.69 12.54
CA SER A 664 -24.92 29.32 13.36
C SER A 664 -24.49 29.12 14.82
N LYS A 665 -25.48 28.88 15.70
CA LYS A 665 -25.26 28.29 17.01
C LYS A 665 -25.46 26.77 16.93
N ASP A 666 -24.67 26.00 17.67
CA ASP A 666 -24.90 24.56 17.84
C ASP A 666 -26.00 24.28 18.89
N GLY A 667 -26.27 22.99 19.15
CA GLY A 667 -27.29 22.54 20.10
C GLY A 667 -27.05 22.92 21.57
N PHE A 668 -25.92 23.55 21.89
CA PHE A 668 -25.56 24.04 23.23
C PHE A 668 -25.30 25.56 23.26
N ASP A 669 -25.88 26.30 22.32
CA ASP A 669 -25.72 27.75 22.19
C ASP A 669 -24.28 28.22 21.86
N ASN A 670 -23.36 27.31 21.49
CA ASN A 670 -21.99 27.68 21.09
C ASN A 670 -21.99 28.26 19.67
N LYS A 671 -21.29 29.38 19.48
CA LYS A 671 -21.15 30.01 18.16
C LYS A 671 -20.17 29.23 17.29
N VAL A 672 -20.59 28.95 16.05
CA VAL A 672 -19.77 28.31 15.01
C VAL A 672 -19.49 29.30 13.90
N TYR A 673 -18.23 29.37 13.47
CA TYR A 673 -17.76 30.29 12.45
C TYR A 673 -17.06 29.54 11.31
N ARG A 674 -17.05 30.13 10.12
CA ARG A 674 -16.26 29.73 8.96
C ARG A 674 -15.08 30.69 8.83
N ALA A 675 -13.90 30.18 8.49
CA ALA A 675 -12.73 31.04 8.23
C ALA A 675 -11.86 30.45 7.12
N ARG A 676 -10.96 31.26 6.56
CA ARG A 676 -9.85 30.81 5.71
C ARG A 676 -8.56 30.82 6.49
N TRP A 677 -7.78 29.76 6.37
CA TRP A 677 -6.50 29.61 7.06
C TRP A 677 -5.32 29.77 6.11
N ILE A 678 -4.50 30.80 6.32
CA ILE A 678 -3.40 31.19 5.42
C ILE A 678 -2.38 30.06 5.26
N ASP A 679 -1.92 29.50 6.38
CA ASP A 679 -0.78 28.59 6.37
C ASP A 679 -1.14 27.19 5.84
N GLY A 680 -2.41 26.77 5.88
CA GLY A 680 -2.82 25.38 5.60
C GLY A 680 -2.34 24.42 6.70
N HIS A 681 -2.58 23.10 6.60
CA HIS A 681 -2.23 22.13 7.66
C HIS A 681 -0.83 21.51 7.49
N ILE A 682 -0.26 20.96 8.57
CA ILE A 682 1.02 20.20 8.51
C ILE A 682 0.86 18.97 7.61
N ASP A 683 1.83 18.77 6.70
CA ASP A 683 1.91 17.62 5.79
C ASP A 683 3.07 16.68 6.14
N GLU A 684 4.31 17.18 6.13
CA GLU A 684 5.50 16.39 6.44
C GLU A 684 6.68 17.25 6.93
N TRP A 685 7.69 16.63 7.54
CA TRP A 685 8.92 17.31 7.98
C TRP A 685 9.94 17.44 6.84
N ASN A 686 10.52 18.62 6.66
CA ASN A 686 11.60 18.87 5.70
C ASN A 686 12.98 18.83 6.39
N ASP A 687 13.72 17.73 6.21
CA ASP A 687 15.05 17.57 6.79
C ASP A 687 16.11 18.57 6.28
N LYS A 688 15.92 19.18 5.10
CA LYS A 688 16.88 20.17 4.57
C LYS A 688 16.67 21.55 5.17
N GLN A 689 15.41 21.93 5.39
CA GLN A 689 15.02 23.25 5.90
C GLN A 689 14.74 23.26 7.41
N GLN A 690 14.71 22.08 8.05
CA GLN A 690 14.40 21.88 9.47
C GLN A 690 13.07 22.56 9.88
N ASN A 691 12.03 22.40 9.05
CA ASN A 691 10.70 22.95 9.27
C ASN A 691 9.59 22.00 8.77
N TRP A 692 8.35 22.27 9.20
CA TRP A 692 7.17 21.55 8.72
C TRP A 692 6.70 22.10 7.37
N LYS A 693 6.54 21.23 6.38
CA LYS A 693 5.85 21.57 5.13
C LYS A 693 4.36 21.71 5.38
N ARG A 694 3.75 22.72 4.76
CA ARG A 694 2.31 22.96 4.82
C ARG A 694 1.63 22.53 3.53
N LYS A 695 0.38 22.09 3.64
CA LYS A 695 -0.48 21.73 2.52
C LYS A 695 -1.82 22.43 2.61
N ASP A 696 -2.43 22.68 1.46
CA ASP A 696 -3.72 23.37 1.32
C ASP A 696 -3.71 24.78 1.93
N GLN A 697 -2.72 25.60 1.54
CA GLN A 697 -2.66 27.02 1.90
C GLN A 697 -3.95 27.74 1.49
N ASN A 698 -4.43 28.65 2.35
CA ASN A 698 -5.72 29.32 2.22
C ASN A 698 -6.94 28.38 2.28
N MET A 699 -6.84 27.19 2.88
CA MET A 699 -7.99 26.29 3.01
C MET A 699 -9.13 26.89 3.86
N SER A 700 -10.34 26.41 3.61
CA SER A 700 -11.53 26.77 4.39
C SER A 700 -11.66 25.84 5.60
N VAL A 701 -11.91 26.42 6.77
CA VAL A 701 -11.98 25.74 8.07
C VAL A 701 -13.20 26.21 8.86
N ILE A 702 -13.65 25.35 9.78
CA ILE A 702 -14.70 25.66 10.73
C ILE A 702 -14.07 25.94 12.10
N LEU A 703 -14.46 27.05 12.74
CA LEU A 703 -14.08 27.42 14.10
C LEU A 703 -15.26 27.16 15.02
N LYS A 704 -15.09 26.25 15.98
CA LYS A 704 -16.11 25.96 16.99
C LYS A 704 -15.67 26.51 18.34
N ARG A 705 -16.47 27.43 18.91
CA ARG A 705 -16.23 27.95 20.26
C ARG A 705 -16.38 26.86 21.32
N LEU A 706 -15.45 26.84 22.26
CA LEU A 706 -15.49 26.02 23.47
C LEU A 706 -16.03 26.90 24.62
N CYS A 707 -17.09 26.47 25.31
CA CYS A 707 -17.62 27.16 26.49
C CYS A 707 -17.05 26.54 27.78
N ASN A 708 -16.53 27.39 28.67
CA ASN A 708 -15.75 27.08 29.90
C ASN A 708 -16.47 26.13 30.89
N SER A 709 -15.78 25.29 31.69
CA SER A 709 -15.09 25.75 32.91
C SER A 709 -13.94 24.89 33.46
N THR A 710 -13.43 23.86 32.77
CA THR A 710 -12.18 23.17 33.18
C THR A 710 -11.42 22.62 31.98
N ASP A 711 -10.10 22.55 32.07
CA ASP A 711 -9.23 22.01 31.02
C ASP A 711 -9.51 20.51 30.71
N ILE A 712 -10.11 19.79 31.66
CA ILE A 712 -10.57 18.40 31.53
C ILE A 712 -11.73 18.28 30.52
N MET A 713 -12.64 19.26 30.51
CA MET A 713 -13.77 19.27 29.57
C MET A 713 -13.33 19.60 28.14
N LEU A 714 -12.23 20.35 27.97
CA LEU A 714 -11.62 20.63 26.67
C LEU A 714 -11.06 19.36 26.02
N GLU A 715 -10.30 18.58 26.79
CA GLU A 715 -9.74 17.29 26.35
C GLU A 715 -10.84 16.30 25.94
N PHE A 716 -11.88 16.16 26.77
CA PHE A 716 -13.02 15.29 26.49
C PHE A 716 -13.76 15.71 25.21
N THR A 717 -14.07 17.00 25.06
CA THR A 717 -14.78 17.53 23.89
C THR A 717 -14.00 17.32 22.60
N ILE A 718 -12.68 17.50 22.61
CA ILE A 718 -11.84 17.30 21.41
C ILE A 718 -11.73 15.82 21.06
N ASN A 719 -11.57 14.94 22.04
CA ASN A 719 -11.54 13.49 21.82
C ASN A 719 -12.86 12.96 21.22
N GLU A 720 -14.00 13.46 21.68
CA GLU A 720 -15.32 13.14 21.10
C GLU A 720 -15.45 13.65 19.65
N ILE A 721 -14.96 14.86 19.34
CA ILE A 721 -14.97 15.40 17.97
C ILE A 721 -14.09 14.55 17.03
N ILE A 722 -12.92 14.09 17.52
CA ILE A 722 -12.04 13.19 16.77
C ILE A 722 -12.73 11.84 16.51
N ALA A 723 -13.46 11.30 17.49
CA ALA A 723 -14.23 10.06 17.36
C ALA A 723 -15.38 10.16 16.34
N ALA A 724 -15.93 11.37 16.16
CA ALA A 724 -17.04 11.66 15.24
C ALA A 724 -16.65 11.79 13.76
N THR A 725 -15.46 11.33 13.36
CA THR A 725 -14.90 11.40 11.99
C THR A 725 -14.58 12.81 11.47
N CYS A 726 -14.54 13.83 12.32
CA CYS A 726 -14.10 15.17 11.97
C CYS A 726 -12.58 15.32 12.12
N LYS A 727 -11.86 15.78 11.09
CA LYS A 727 -10.44 16.10 11.19
C LYS A 727 -10.25 17.41 11.97
N VAL A 728 -9.59 17.32 13.12
CA VAL A 728 -9.19 18.46 13.96
C VAL A 728 -7.77 18.87 13.60
N TYR A 729 -7.55 20.15 13.28
CA TYR A 729 -6.23 20.66 12.96
C TYR A 729 -5.53 21.28 14.16
N GLY A 730 -6.29 21.87 15.08
CA GLY A 730 -5.69 22.60 16.18
C GLY A 730 -6.67 23.45 16.95
N ILE A 731 -6.10 24.32 17.78
CA ILE A 731 -6.81 25.23 18.67
C ILE A 731 -6.32 26.66 18.37
N THR A 732 -7.23 27.62 18.41
CA THR A 732 -6.94 29.06 18.34
C THR A 732 -7.63 29.77 19.50
N GLN A 733 -7.22 30.99 19.81
CA GLN A 733 -7.94 31.87 20.75
C GLN A 733 -8.34 33.16 20.06
N ASP A 734 -9.62 33.51 20.21
CA ASP A 734 -10.13 34.82 19.80
C ASP A 734 -9.43 35.92 20.63
N PRO A 735 -8.72 36.87 20.00
CA PRO A 735 -7.98 37.89 20.71
C PRO A 735 -8.90 38.88 21.45
N GLU A 736 -10.13 39.11 20.97
CA GLU A 736 -11.11 40.01 21.57
C GLU A 736 -11.85 39.34 22.73
N THR A 737 -12.39 38.14 22.48
CA THR A 737 -13.27 37.48 23.44
C THR A 737 -12.54 36.55 24.41
N LYS A 738 -11.25 36.29 24.17
CA LYS A 738 -10.38 35.32 24.88
C LYS A 738 -10.90 33.89 24.90
N ASN A 739 -11.89 33.58 24.06
CA ASN A 739 -12.43 32.23 23.97
C ASN A 739 -11.54 31.36 23.09
N HIS A 740 -11.30 30.13 23.55
CA HIS A 740 -10.65 29.11 22.74
C HIS A 740 -11.65 28.53 21.74
N MET A 741 -11.15 28.26 20.53
CA MET A 741 -11.91 27.67 19.45
C MET A 741 -11.12 26.53 18.84
N VAL A 742 -11.81 25.43 18.53
CA VAL A 742 -11.23 24.31 17.79
C VAL A 742 -11.33 24.58 16.30
N VAL A 743 -10.24 24.33 15.57
CA VAL A 743 -10.15 24.48 14.11
C VAL A 743 -10.34 23.12 13.44
N LEU A 744 -11.40 23.00 12.65
CA LEU A 744 -11.88 21.76 12.04
C LEU A 744 -11.85 21.84 10.51
N ASN A 745 -11.69 20.70 9.85
CA ASN A 745 -11.86 20.61 8.40
C ASN A 745 -13.30 20.92 7.98
N GLU A 746 -13.45 21.63 6.86
CA GLU A 746 -14.74 21.76 6.19
C GLU A 746 -15.02 20.48 5.39
N ILE A 747 -16.06 19.73 5.80
CA ILE A 747 -16.52 18.56 5.04
C ILE A 747 -17.16 19.07 3.74
N LYS A 748 -16.44 18.96 2.62
CA LYS A 748 -17.03 19.15 1.28
C LYS A 748 -17.86 17.93 0.94
N ILE A 749 -19.18 18.04 1.10
CA ILE A 749 -20.14 17.05 0.60
C ILE A 749 -20.15 17.16 -0.93
N HIS A 750 -19.55 16.19 -1.61
CA HIS A 750 -19.74 16.00 -3.05
C HIS A 750 -21.07 15.26 -3.28
N ASN A 751 -22.04 15.97 -3.87
CA ASN A 751 -23.24 15.45 -4.55
C ASN A 751 -23.76 14.06 -4.13
N SER A 752 -24.44 14.02 -2.99
CA SER A 752 -25.62 13.19 -2.78
C SER A 752 -26.57 14.03 -1.93
N GLY A 753 -27.82 14.20 -2.38
CA GLY A 753 -28.82 15.06 -1.76
C GLY A 753 -29.28 14.60 -0.36
N LEU A 754 -28.38 14.68 0.62
CA LEU A 754 -28.67 14.55 2.04
C LEU A 754 -28.25 15.86 2.72
N ILE A 755 -29.27 16.72 2.74
CA ILE A 755 -29.60 17.83 3.62
C ILE A 755 -28.48 18.31 4.57
N TYR A 756 -28.23 19.62 4.54
CA TYR A 756 -27.56 20.43 5.59
C TYR A 756 -28.07 20.15 7.05
N ARG A 757 -29.18 19.41 7.20
CA ARG A 757 -29.67 18.84 8.46
C ARG A 757 -28.71 17.82 9.07
N ASP A 758 -27.93 17.09 8.27
CA ASP A 758 -27.05 16.04 8.79
C ASP A 758 -25.79 16.60 9.44
N PHE A 759 -25.37 17.82 9.11
CA PHE A 759 -24.29 18.50 9.83
C PHE A 759 -24.73 18.93 11.24
N HIS A 760 -25.97 19.40 11.37
CA HIS A 760 -26.60 19.63 12.68
C HIS A 760 -26.89 18.33 13.42
N SER A 761 -27.26 17.25 12.72
CA SER A 761 -27.46 15.91 13.28
C SER A 761 -26.17 15.29 13.80
N LEU A 762 -25.05 15.40 13.05
CA LEU A 762 -23.73 14.95 13.49
C LEU A 762 -23.25 15.75 14.71
N LEU A 763 -23.40 17.08 14.69
CA LEU A 763 -23.12 17.92 15.87
C LEU A 763 -23.99 17.50 17.07
N ASN A 764 -25.26 17.15 16.87
CA ASN A 764 -26.15 16.68 17.93
C ASN A 764 -25.86 15.24 18.40
N GLN A 765 -25.35 14.35 17.54
CA GLN A 765 -24.98 12.98 17.93
C GLN A 765 -23.72 12.96 18.81
N VAL A 766 -22.74 13.82 18.53
CA VAL A 766 -21.57 14.04 19.43
C VAL A 766 -22.01 14.65 20.75
N SER A 767 -23.06 15.48 20.73
CA SER A 767 -23.61 16.16 21.89
C SER A 767 -24.40 15.23 22.84
N ASN A 768 -25.03 14.18 22.33
CA ASN A 768 -25.78 13.20 23.14
C ASN A 768 -24.88 12.25 23.94
N ALA A 769 -23.58 12.14 23.61
CA ALA A 769 -22.62 11.38 24.41
C ALA A 769 -22.31 12.08 25.75
N ASN A 770 -22.34 13.42 25.79
CA ASN A 770 -22.19 14.22 27.02
C ASN A 770 -23.37 14.12 28.00
N ALA A 771 -24.54 13.63 27.57
CA ALA A 771 -25.71 13.49 28.44
C ALA A 771 -25.66 12.25 29.36
N TYR A 772 -24.76 11.30 29.11
CA TYR A 772 -24.63 10.08 29.92
C TYR A 772 -23.64 10.17 31.09
N CYS A 773 -22.97 11.32 31.28
CA CYS A 773 -22.00 11.51 32.38
C CYS A 773 -22.40 12.59 33.41
N ILE A 774 -23.65 13.06 33.42
CA ILE A 774 -24.22 13.83 34.53
C ILE A 774 -25.26 12.97 35.27
N THR A 775 -24.85 11.76 35.67
CA THR A 775 -25.41 11.00 36.81
C THR A 775 -24.40 9.89 37.13
N TYR A 776 -23.41 10.18 37.95
CA TYR A 776 -22.91 9.39 39.09
C TYR A 776 -21.61 10.01 39.63
#